data_AF-A0AAU1V8S1-F1
#
_entry.id   AF-A0AAU1V8S1-F1
#
_cell.length_a   1.000
_cell.length_b   1.000
_cell.length_c   1.000
_cell.angle_alpha   90.00
_cell.angle_beta   90.00
_cell.angle_gamma   90.00
#
_symmetry.space_group_name_H-M   'P 1'
#
loop_
_entity.id
_entity.type
_entity.pdbx_description
1 polymer ?
#
loop_
_entity_poly.entity_id
_entity_poly.type
_entity_poly.pdbx_seq_one_letter_code
_entity_poly.pdbx_strand_id
1 'polypeptide(L)'
;MRVQEPGRDRSDPERSTRHSAPTAHDRVGPVPSVGAGPARIPGTFSPQRLVALQRAVGNRAVAAMLAERHGEDKDQHGHDEDHTHAGHTRGEPVQCAAALDHAHEEPVQRAAAHSVLRSSGRALEAPLRTEMEARLGADFSGVRLHTGAVAQRSAQELGARAYTSGENVVIGSTGVDKHTLAHELTHVIQQRQGPVSGTDHGDGLRVSDPTDRFERAAEANAKRVMAAPPPSAHRTGDEGRTDPAGSLSRGARDTGGAGTPDVQRAVGFEFEAQWNVRRMEDNSETVRAQRSQKRQQLIDARILEIFLSPYSPYHRRLGPQEQEQAAEGKADALRAQWFGSDGLLTAAGEQRLADLGVTESERQGLVTTLLVRGEVSEEPLAGENLGKGRVDGLVVAGNKFDLTADASPTGGSNLEWITDPLTSLAEVGTVMDNLTAMARYLDGRRGDPYIPSEDVTAGGGTPQSRLRIYPDGNPLSFAPQATLGARLERLPKLIDYLANREPMSVMERVPVLGAGRVRRRAQASADLSAGGLGELPVARAGADAAITALLPRLGFQPSRSDTKALTGLVMHLAAYLIQGQNLPPGANAKSIAGALMARTDFAHAFSLLSPNLTGHFQANRDAFVALVLQAAGMTGHGDERVFGNEVERGLASDRTRTTIELTRNAWLSALPSGSDLLKNWDHLTVDERDMVDNEDGARAVHKSLGALGAEQNLVGPRGNQEAVVAELRRMKDNVPTANLKQLAVAVFSLVEQLNAQQTLRYESR
;
A
#
# COMPACT_ATOMS: atom_id res chain seq x y z
N MET A 1 25.85 25.46 50.95
CA MET A 1 25.66 26.91 51.28
C MET A 1 24.25 27.05 51.86
N ARG A 2 24.03 27.78 52.96
CA ARG A 2 22.72 27.86 53.67
C ARG A 2 22.01 29.20 53.43
N VAL A 3 20.73 29.16 53.02
CA VAL A 3 19.55 29.99 53.41
C VAL A 3 18.30 29.14 53.02
N GLN A 4 17.16 28.98 53.70
CA GLN A 4 16.58 29.35 55.01
C GLN A 4 15.25 30.17 54.93
N GLU A 5 14.37 29.94 55.93
CA GLU A 5 12.98 30.39 56.15
C GLU A 5 12.75 31.91 56.33
N PRO A 6 11.48 32.46 56.32
CA PRO A 6 10.20 31.91 56.86
C PRO A 6 8.92 32.12 55.98
N GLY A 7 7.66 31.80 56.35
CA GLY A 7 7.10 31.06 57.51
C GLY A 7 5.98 31.81 58.30
N ARG A 8 4.71 31.29 58.35
CA ARG A 8 3.67 31.57 59.39
C ARG A 8 2.30 30.82 59.22
N ASP A 9 2.17 29.68 59.90
CA ASP A 9 1.14 29.26 60.89
C ASP A 9 -0.31 29.86 60.97
N ARG A 10 -1.29 28.99 61.33
CA ARG A 10 -2.71 29.21 61.84
C ARG A 10 -3.84 29.58 60.85
N SER A 11 -5.09 29.11 60.99
CA SER A 11 -5.71 28.10 61.91
C SER A 11 -7.10 27.62 61.42
N ASP A 12 -7.49 26.41 61.82
CA ASP A 12 -8.85 25.80 61.73
C ASP A 12 -9.87 26.50 62.69
N PRO A 13 -11.21 26.38 62.52
CA PRO A 13 -11.92 25.15 62.94
C PRO A 13 -13.24 24.74 62.23
N GLU A 14 -13.71 23.55 62.63
CA GLU A 14 -14.95 22.83 62.29
C GLU A 14 -16.29 23.64 62.28
N ARG A 15 -17.26 23.20 61.46
CA ARG A 15 -18.55 22.71 62.00
C ARG A 15 -19.36 21.78 61.10
N SER A 16 -20.06 20.84 61.74
CA SER A 16 -21.00 19.87 61.16
C SER A 16 -22.44 20.40 60.99
N THR A 17 -23.19 19.84 60.03
CA THR A 17 -24.64 19.54 60.17
C THR A 17 -25.07 18.38 59.26
N ARG A 18 -26.21 17.75 59.58
CA ARG A 18 -26.84 16.62 58.85
C ARG A 18 -28.23 17.03 58.32
N HIS A 19 -28.96 16.06 57.73
CA HIS A 19 -30.40 16.07 57.35
C HIS A 19 -30.70 16.62 55.94
N SER A 20 -31.64 16.06 55.16
CA SER A 20 -32.42 14.81 55.28
C SER A 20 -32.97 14.36 53.91
N ALA A 21 -33.43 13.10 53.79
CA ALA A 21 -34.21 12.62 52.64
C ALA A 21 -35.73 12.87 52.83
N PRO A 22 -36.53 12.78 51.75
CA PRO A 22 -37.62 11.78 51.74
C PRO A 22 -37.78 11.03 50.39
N THR A 23 -38.89 10.29 50.21
CA THR A 23 -39.04 9.13 49.31
C THR A 23 -40.07 9.25 48.16
N ALA A 24 -40.07 8.24 47.28
CA ALA A 24 -41.01 7.77 46.22
C ALA A 24 -42.48 8.30 46.17
N HIS A 25 -43.25 8.22 45.07
CA HIS A 25 -43.39 7.19 44.00
C HIS A 25 -43.96 7.80 42.67
N ASP A 26 -43.91 7.09 41.54
CA ASP A 26 -45.12 6.48 40.90
C ASP A 26 -44.76 5.43 39.80
N ARG A 27 -45.76 4.92 39.06
CA ARG A 27 -45.82 3.60 38.39
C ARG A 27 -45.74 3.61 36.85
N VAL A 28 -45.45 2.42 36.32
CA VAL A 28 -45.48 2.05 34.89
C VAL A 28 -46.88 1.58 34.46
N GLY A 29 -47.27 1.83 33.21
CA GLY A 29 -48.41 1.18 32.52
C GLY A 29 -47.99 0.61 31.14
N PRO A 30 -48.67 -0.43 30.58
CA PRO A 30 -48.15 -1.20 29.44
C PRO A 30 -49.12 -1.32 28.23
N VAL A 31 -48.75 -2.17 27.24
CA VAL A 31 -49.58 -2.74 26.13
C VAL A 31 -49.79 -1.81 24.89
N PRO A 32 -49.91 -2.30 23.63
CA PRO A 32 -49.78 -3.67 23.08
C PRO A 32 -48.68 -3.88 22.01
N SER A 33 -48.48 -5.14 21.61
CA SER A 33 -47.92 -5.56 20.32
C SER A 33 -49.01 -6.21 19.44
N VAL A 34 -48.85 -6.17 18.11
CA VAL A 34 -49.74 -6.85 17.14
C VAL A 34 -48.92 -7.36 15.95
N GLY A 35 -49.28 -8.51 15.38
CA GLY A 35 -48.80 -8.97 14.07
C GLY A 35 -49.57 -10.20 13.57
N ALA A 36 -49.80 -10.30 12.24
CA ALA A 36 -50.29 -11.49 11.56
C ALA A 36 -50.21 -11.35 10.02
N GLY A 37 -49.98 -12.47 9.31
CA GLY A 37 -50.50 -12.71 7.96
C GLY A 37 -49.66 -12.24 6.75
N PRO A 38 -49.31 -13.13 5.80
CA PRO A 38 -48.83 -12.75 4.47
C PRO A 38 -50.01 -12.46 3.51
N ALA A 39 -49.90 -11.39 2.72
CA ALA A 39 -50.93 -11.03 1.72
C ALA A 39 -50.60 -11.61 0.33
N ARG A 40 -51.53 -12.39 -0.25
CA ARG A 40 -51.50 -12.77 -1.67
C ARG A 40 -51.90 -11.57 -2.55
N ILE A 41 -51.23 -11.39 -3.70
CA ILE A 41 -51.55 -10.36 -4.69
C ILE A 41 -51.94 -11.04 -6.01
N PRO A 42 -53.13 -10.77 -6.59
CA PRO A 42 -53.52 -11.28 -7.91
C PRO A 42 -53.10 -10.36 -9.05
N GLY A 43 -52.91 -10.93 -10.25
CA GLY A 43 -52.78 -10.19 -11.51
C GLY A 43 -51.41 -10.31 -12.19
N THR A 44 -51.42 -10.45 -13.52
CA THR A 44 -50.24 -10.61 -14.37
C THR A 44 -49.30 -9.40 -14.32
N PHE A 45 -47.99 -9.64 -14.20
CA PHE A 45 -46.97 -8.59 -14.33
C PHE A 45 -46.96 -7.98 -15.74
N SER A 46 -47.00 -6.66 -15.83
CA SER A 46 -46.63 -5.97 -17.08
C SER A 46 -45.12 -6.09 -17.32
N PRO A 47 -44.62 -6.04 -18.57
CA PRO A 47 -43.19 -6.17 -18.87
C PRO A 47 -42.31 -5.17 -18.09
N GLN A 48 -42.81 -3.95 -17.87
CA GLN A 48 -42.14 -2.92 -17.08
C GLN A 48 -42.01 -3.31 -15.59
N ARG A 49 -43.02 -3.96 -15.00
CA ARG A 49 -42.95 -4.51 -13.64
C ARG A 49 -42.06 -5.74 -13.57
N LEU A 50 -42.04 -6.59 -14.60
CA LEU A 50 -41.17 -7.76 -14.67
C LEU A 50 -39.69 -7.35 -14.72
N VAL A 51 -39.34 -6.35 -15.54
CA VAL A 51 -37.98 -5.77 -15.58
C VAL A 51 -37.61 -5.03 -14.28
N ALA A 52 -38.56 -4.40 -13.59
CA ALA A 52 -38.33 -3.82 -12.27
C ALA A 52 -38.03 -4.89 -11.21
N LEU A 53 -38.79 -6.00 -11.21
CA LEU A 53 -38.58 -7.15 -10.32
C LEU A 53 -37.25 -7.86 -10.61
N GLN A 54 -36.93 -8.05 -11.90
CA GLN A 54 -35.65 -8.58 -12.37
C GLN A 54 -34.45 -7.79 -11.86
N ARG A 55 -34.55 -6.44 -11.84
CA ARG A 55 -33.51 -5.55 -11.31
C ARG A 55 -33.45 -5.52 -9.78
N ALA A 56 -34.51 -5.94 -9.08
CA ALA A 56 -34.57 -5.94 -7.61
C ALA A 56 -34.19 -7.28 -6.97
N VAL A 57 -34.46 -8.41 -7.64
CA VAL A 57 -34.27 -9.77 -7.11
C VAL A 57 -33.35 -10.65 -7.98
N GLY A 58 -32.97 -10.17 -9.17
CA GLY A 58 -32.04 -10.85 -10.08
C GLY A 58 -32.70 -11.83 -11.04
N ASN A 59 -32.02 -12.11 -12.16
CA ASN A 59 -32.53 -12.95 -13.26
C ASN A 59 -32.93 -14.36 -12.78
N ARG A 60 -32.12 -15.00 -11.92
CA ARG A 60 -32.37 -16.37 -11.44
C ARG A 60 -33.62 -16.47 -10.57
N ALA A 61 -33.95 -15.45 -9.78
CA ALA A 61 -35.16 -15.42 -8.96
C ALA A 61 -36.43 -15.18 -9.81
N VAL A 62 -36.36 -14.30 -10.82
CA VAL A 62 -37.48 -14.10 -11.74
C VAL A 62 -37.68 -15.32 -12.66
N ALA A 63 -36.61 -15.98 -13.09
CA ALA A 63 -36.69 -17.24 -13.83
C ALA A 63 -37.31 -18.36 -12.97
N ALA A 64 -36.92 -18.47 -11.69
CA ALA A 64 -37.54 -19.42 -10.76
C ALA A 64 -39.04 -19.14 -10.56
N MET A 65 -39.43 -17.89 -10.27
CA MET A 65 -40.85 -17.51 -10.14
C MET A 65 -41.68 -17.74 -11.41
N LEU A 66 -41.06 -17.66 -12.60
CA LEU A 66 -41.74 -18.00 -13.86
C LEU A 66 -41.80 -19.53 -14.07
N ALA A 67 -40.78 -20.28 -13.66
CA ALA A 67 -40.75 -21.74 -13.74
C ALA A 67 -41.74 -22.40 -12.77
N GLU A 68 -41.81 -21.94 -11.51
CA GLU A 68 -42.81 -22.37 -10.52
C GLU A 68 -44.23 -22.19 -11.10
N ARG A 69 -44.47 -21.02 -11.70
CA ARG A 69 -45.77 -20.66 -12.32
C ARG A 69 -46.08 -21.45 -13.60
N HIS A 70 -45.09 -22.08 -14.24
CA HIS A 70 -45.29 -23.05 -15.32
C HIS A 70 -45.39 -24.50 -14.83
N GLY A 71 -45.06 -24.77 -13.55
CA GLY A 71 -45.38 -26.01 -12.86
C GLY A 71 -46.83 -26.04 -12.35
N GLU A 72 -47.29 -24.94 -11.74
CA GLU A 72 -48.68 -24.81 -11.24
C GLU A 72 -49.77 -25.00 -12.31
N ASP A 73 -49.44 -24.83 -13.60
CA ASP A 73 -50.34 -25.02 -14.76
C ASP A 73 -50.44 -26.50 -15.23
N LYS A 74 -49.73 -27.46 -14.59
CA LYS A 74 -49.79 -28.89 -14.94
C LYS A 74 -50.50 -29.79 -13.91
N ASP A 75 -50.50 -29.43 -12.63
CA ASP A 75 -50.99 -30.31 -11.56
C ASP A 75 -52.50 -30.13 -11.28
N GLN A 76 -53.33 -30.38 -12.30
CA GLN A 76 -54.77 -30.59 -12.14
C GLN A 76 -55.29 -31.69 -13.10
N HIS A 77 -55.35 -32.95 -12.65
CA HIS A 77 -56.35 -34.00 -13.04
C HIS A 77 -56.10 -35.34 -12.29
N GLY A 78 -57.04 -35.80 -11.46
CA GLY A 78 -57.08 -37.14 -10.80
C GLY A 78 -56.24 -37.27 -9.52
N HIS A 79 -56.72 -37.71 -8.35
CA HIS A 79 -57.52 -38.89 -7.94
C HIS A 79 -56.75 -40.24 -8.03
N ASP A 80 -56.70 -41.14 -7.02
CA ASP A 80 -57.08 -41.16 -5.58
C ASP A 80 -56.35 -42.37 -4.90
N GLU A 81 -56.52 -42.57 -3.57
CA GLU A 81 -56.19 -43.81 -2.78
C GLU A 81 -54.69 -44.22 -2.60
N ASP A 82 -54.25 -45.02 -1.61
CA ASP A 82 -54.54 -45.09 -0.15
C ASP A 82 -53.40 -45.87 0.61
N HIS A 83 -53.40 -45.82 1.96
CA HIS A 83 -52.87 -46.80 2.95
C HIS A 83 -51.36 -47.17 3.09
N THR A 84 -50.77 -46.66 4.19
CA THR A 84 -49.97 -47.37 5.24
C THR A 84 -48.54 -47.95 5.05
N HIS A 85 -47.72 -47.68 6.09
CA HIS A 85 -46.65 -48.49 6.73
C HIS A 85 -45.33 -48.95 6.03
N ALA A 86 -44.23 -48.36 6.51
CA ALA A 86 -43.02 -48.98 7.10
C ALA A 86 -42.29 -50.18 6.43
N GLY A 87 -40.97 -50.02 6.23
CA GLY A 87 -40.05 -51.11 5.84
C GLY A 87 -38.56 -50.76 6.05
N HIS A 88 -37.68 -51.77 6.08
CA HIS A 88 -36.23 -51.62 6.31
C HIS A 88 -35.40 -52.27 5.17
N THR A 89 -34.11 -51.90 5.12
CA THR A 89 -32.97 -52.68 4.57
C THR A 89 -32.89 -53.07 3.07
N ARG A 90 -31.94 -52.41 2.37
CA ARG A 90 -30.68 -53.01 1.85
C ARG A 90 -30.75 -54.22 0.90
N GLY A 91 -30.43 -54.00 -0.38
CA GLY A 91 -30.00 -55.04 -1.34
C GLY A 91 -29.64 -54.47 -2.72
N GLU A 92 -28.56 -54.97 -3.35
CA GLU A 92 -28.21 -54.72 -4.76
C GLU A 92 -28.95 -55.71 -5.68
N PRO A 93 -29.04 -55.44 -6.99
CA PRO A 93 -28.43 -56.39 -7.94
C PRO A 93 -27.76 -55.74 -9.18
N VAL A 94 -27.40 -56.58 -10.16
CA VAL A 94 -26.31 -56.36 -11.14
C VAL A 94 -26.81 -56.38 -12.60
N GLN A 95 -26.30 -55.43 -13.41
CA GLN A 95 -26.16 -55.39 -14.89
C GLN A 95 -27.39 -55.47 -15.83
N CYS A 96 -27.48 -54.44 -16.69
CA CYS A 96 -27.59 -54.43 -18.17
C CYS A 96 -28.40 -55.53 -18.93
N ALA A 97 -29.18 -55.25 -19.99
CA ALA A 97 -29.14 -54.09 -20.91
C ALA A 97 -30.47 -53.86 -21.71
N ALA A 98 -30.45 -52.78 -22.52
CA ALA A 98 -31.20 -52.53 -23.77
C ALA A 98 -32.62 -51.88 -23.73
N ALA A 99 -32.62 -50.53 -23.92
CA ALA A 99 -33.57 -49.69 -24.69
C ALA A 99 -35.08 -49.66 -24.25
N LEU A 100 -35.82 -48.54 -24.36
CA LEU A 100 -35.68 -47.35 -25.21
C LEU A 100 -35.99 -46.03 -24.46
N ASP A 101 -35.39 -44.95 -24.99
CA ASP A 101 -35.94 -43.58 -25.12
C ASP A 101 -36.70 -42.92 -23.94
N HIS A 102 -35.98 -42.11 -23.17
CA HIS A 102 -36.47 -40.84 -22.60
C HIS A 102 -35.30 -39.82 -22.64
N ALA A 103 -35.60 -38.55 -22.91
CA ALA A 103 -34.58 -37.55 -23.27
C ALA A 103 -33.74 -37.07 -22.07
N HIS A 104 -32.40 -37.09 -22.24
CA HIS A 104 -31.45 -36.37 -21.40
C HIS A 104 -31.30 -34.93 -21.92
N GLU A 105 -31.76 -33.93 -21.18
CA GLU A 105 -31.58 -32.50 -21.54
C GLU A 105 -30.42 -31.81 -20.80
N GLU A 106 -29.74 -32.51 -19.88
CA GLU A 106 -28.62 -31.99 -19.07
C GLU A 106 -27.34 -32.86 -19.11
N PRO A 107 -26.69 -32.99 -20.30
CA PRO A 107 -25.23 -33.10 -20.31
C PRO A 107 -24.52 -32.33 -21.43
N VAL A 108 -25.26 -31.64 -22.33
CA VAL A 108 -24.74 -31.15 -23.61
C VAL A 108 -23.78 -29.95 -23.49
N GLN A 109 -24.11 -28.97 -22.64
CA GLN A 109 -23.46 -27.66 -22.59
C GLN A 109 -21.94 -27.75 -22.30
N ARG A 110 -21.54 -28.55 -21.29
CA ARG A 110 -20.13 -28.84 -20.99
C ARG A 110 -19.38 -29.45 -22.19
N ALA A 111 -20.03 -30.37 -22.90
CA ALA A 111 -19.41 -31.11 -23.99
C ALA A 111 -19.14 -30.21 -25.21
N ALA A 112 -20.05 -29.28 -25.50
CA ALA A 112 -19.87 -28.30 -26.56
C ALA A 112 -18.62 -27.44 -26.33
N ALA A 113 -18.52 -26.73 -25.20
CA ALA A 113 -17.40 -25.84 -24.90
C ALA A 113 -16.04 -26.56 -24.91
N HIS A 114 -15.94 -27.73 -24.25
CA HIS A 114 -14.70 -28.52 -24.27
C HIS A 114 -14.34 -29.13 -25.64
N SER A 115 -15.32 -29.34 -26.53
CA SER A 115 -15.05 -29.79 -27.90
C SER A 115 -14.51 -28.66 -28.79
N VAL A 116 -15.03 -27.43 -28.63
CA VAL A 116 -14.59 -26.25 -29.38
C VAL A 116 -13.15 -25.90 -29.05
N LEU A 117 -12.78 -25.89 -27.77
CA LEU A 117 -11.41 -25.61 -27.30
C LEU A 117 -10.39 -26.71 -27.67
N ARG A 118 -10.84 -27.83 -28.24
CA ARG A 118 -9.99 -28.89 -28.82
C ARG A 118 -9.90 -28.84 -30.35
N SER A 119 -10.65 -27.95 -31.00
CA SER A 119 -10.56 -27.70 -32.45
C SER A 119 -9.47 -26.68 -32.77
N SER A 120 -8.90 -26.74 -33.98
CA SER A 120 -7.90 -25.75 -34.43
C SER A 120 -8.56 -24.41 -34.77
N GLY A 121 -8.55 -23.46 -33.83
CA GLY A 121 -8.98 -22.08 -34.08
C GLY A 121 -8.01 -21.32 -35.00
N ARG A 122 -8.54 -20.37 -35.78
CA ARG A 122 -7.73 -19.55 -36.72
C ARG A 122 -7.02 -18.43 -35.96
N ALA A 123 -5.79 -18.09 -36.34
CA ALA A 123 -5.12 -16.91 -35.78
C ALA A 123 -5.88 -15.62 -36.14
N LEU A 124 -5.76 -14.59 -35.30
CA LEU A 124 -6.33 -13.27 -35.60
C LEU A 124 -5.64 -12.65 -36.83
N GLU A 125 -6.44 -12.18 -37.79
CA GLU A 125 -5.96 -11.69 -39.10
C GLU A 125 -5.03 -10.48 -38.94
N ALA A 126 -3.86 -10.49 -39.56
CA ALA A 126 -2.75 -9.58 -39.23
C ALA A 126 -3.11 -8.07 -39.17
N PRO A 127 -3.89 -7.48 -40.09
CA PRO A 127 -4.26 -6.06 -39.99
C PRO A 127 -5.13 -5.76 -38.75
N LEU A 128 -6.07 -6.65 -38.43
CA LEU A 128 -6.94 -6.54 -37.26
C LEU A 128 -6.19 -6.87 -35.96
N ARG A 129 -5.24 -7.81 -36.03
CA ARG A 129 -4.34 -8.14 -34.92
C ARG A 129 -3.49 -6.93 -34.55
N THR A 130 -2.77 -6.34 -35.51
CA THR A 130 -1.92 -5.17 -35.26
C THR A 130 -2.71 -3.93 -34.84
N GLU A 131 -3.94 -3.72 -35.36
CA GLU A 131 -4.82 -2.67 -34.83
C GLU A 131 -5.18 -2.92 -33.35
N MET A 132 -5.53 -4.16 -32.98
CA MET A 132 -5.88 -4.50 -31.59
C MET A 132 -4.68 -4.50 -30.65
N GLU A 133 -3.51 -4.98 -31.10
CA GLU A 133 -2.24 -4.94 -30.38
C GLU A 133 -1.87 -3.48 -30.04
N ALA A 134 -1.98 -2.56 -31.01
CA ALA A 134 -1.72 -1.14 -30.81
C ALA A 134 -2.80 -0.42 -29.98
N ARG A 135 -4.06 -0.87 -30.01
CA ARG A 135 -5.17 -0.31 -29.22
C ARG A 135 -5.15 -0.78 -27.75
N LEU A 136 -4.81 -2.04 -27.50
CA LEU A 136 -4.91 -2.69 -26.18
C LEU A 136 -3.57 -2.81 -25.45
N GLY A 137 -2.42 -2.69 -26.14
CA GLY A 137 -1.09 -2.72 -25.53
C GLY A 137 -0.60 -4.12 -25.15
N ALA A 138 -1.04 -5.17 -25.85
CA ALA A 138 -0.66 -6.55 -25.59
C ALA A 138 -0.53 -7.36 -26.90
N ASP A 139 0.36 -8.35 -26.92
CA ASP A 139 0.53 -9.27 -28.06
C ASP A 139 -0.64 -10.25 -28.18
N PHE A 140 -1.21 -10.38 -29.37
CA PHE A 140 -2.29 -11.32 -29.67
C PHE A 140 -1.87 -12.40 -30.70
N SER A 141 -0.58 -12.58 -30.96
CA SER A 141 -0.03 -13.62 -31.83
C SER A 141 -0.45 -15.05 -31.46
N GLY A 142 -0.61 -15.32 -30.16
CA GLY A 142 -1.10 -16.60 -29.63
C GLY A 142 -2.59 -16.86 -29.89
N VAL A 143 -3.41 -15.81 -30.00
CA VAL A 143 -4.88 -15.89 -29.89
C VAL A 143 -5.54 -16.67 -31.04
N ARG A 144 -6.50 -17.53 -30.69
CA ARG A 144 -7.24 -18.40 -31.62
C ARG A 144 -8.72 -18.02 -31.64
N LEU A 145 -9.22 -17.63 -32.82
CA LEU A 145 -10.65 -17.42 -33.07
C LEU A 145 -11.32 -18.73 -33.51
N HIS A 146 -12.39 -19.11 -32.84
CA HIS A 146 -13.22 -20.25 -33.22
C HIS A 146 -14.55 -19.75 -33.81
N THR A 147 -14.75 -19.91 -35.12
CA THR A 147 -15.87 -19.32 -35.87
C THR A 147 -16.73 -20.36 -36.62
N GLY A 148 -16.40 -21.66 -36.54
CA GLY A 148 -17.13 -22.73 -37.22
C GLY A 148 -18.45 -23.11 -36.53
N ALA A 149 -19.28 -23.92 -37.18
CA ALA A 149 -20.65 -24.23 -36.70
C ALA A 149 -20.74 -24.76 -35.26
N VAL A 150 -19.76 -25.54 -34.79
CA VAL A 150 -19.69 -26.04 -33.39
C VAL A 150 -19.40 -24.90 -32.41
N ALA A 151 -18.50 -23.98 -32.77
CA ALA A 151 -18.17 -22.78 -32.00
C ALA A 151 -19.38 -21.83 -31.89
N GLN A 152 -20.07 -21.61 -33.01
CA GLN A 152 -21.27 -20.80 -33.07
C GLN A 152 -22.38 -21.35 -32.18
N ARG A 153 -22.59 -22.68 -32.18
CA ARG A 153 -23.56 -23.34 -31.31
C ARG A 153 -23.17 -23.25 -29.84
N SER A 154 -21.91 -23.51 -29.49
CA SER A 154 -21.43 -23.39 -28.10
C SER A 154 -21.58 -21.97 -27.53
N ALA A 155 -21.43 -20.93 -28.35
CA ALA A 155 -21.71 -19.56 -27.93
C ALA A 155 -23.23 -19.32 -27.72
N GLN A 156 -24.09 -19.85 -28.59
CA GLN A 156 -25.55 -19.79 -28.43
C GLN A 156 -26.04 -20.53 -27.16
N GLU A 157 -25.49 -21.71 -26.87
CA GLU A 157 -25.80 -22.50 -25.66
C GLU A 157 -25.45 -21.75 -24.37
N LEU A 158 -24.37 -20.93 -24.39
CA LEU A 158 -24.00 -20.04 -23.29
C LEU A 158 -24.70 -18.67 -23.33
N GLY A 159 -25.64 -18.44 -24.25
CA GLY A 159 -26.36 -17.17 -24.43
C GLY A 159 -25.49 -16.00 -24.91
N ALA A 160 -24.27 -16.27 -25.38
CA ALA A 160 -23.22 -15.29 -25.62
C ALA A 160 -23.04 -14.95 -27.11
N ARG A 161 -22.62 -13.72 -27.42
CA ARG A 161 -22.24 -13.30 -28.78
C ARG A 161 -20.83 -13.76 -29.15
N ALA A 162 -19.94 -13.70 -28.16
CA ALA A 162 -18.64 -14.34 -28.11
C ALA A 162 -18.30 -14.67 -26.65
N TYR A 163 -17.28 -15.47 -26.41
CA TYR A 163 -16.70 -15.67 -25.08
C TYR A 163 -15.21 -16.05 -25.17
N THR A 164 -14.47 -15.86 -24.08
CA THR A 164 -13.01 -16.07 -24.03
C THR A 164 -12.61 -17.10 -22.97
N SER A 165 -11.76 -18.06 -23.35
CA SER A 165 -11.19 -19.09 -22.47
C SER A 165 -9.71 -19.34 -22.79
N GLY A 166 -8.83 -18.89 -21.89
CA GLY A 166 -7.39 -18.83 -22.12
C GLY A 166 -7.05 -17.90 -23.28
N GLU A 167 -6.35 -18.42 -24.29
CA GLU A 167 -6.04 -17.69 -25.53
C GLU A 167 -7.06 -17.93 -26.66
N ASN A 168 -8.18 -18.60 -26.35
CA ASN A 168 -9.21 -18.95 -27.33
C ASN A 168 -10.41 -18.00 -27.18
N VAL A 169 -10.82 -17.40 -28.29
CA VAL A 169 -12.03 -16.57 -28.39
C VAL A 169 -13.03 -17.28 -29.30
N VAL A 170 -14.21 -17.57 -28.78
CA VAL A 170 -15.27 -18.32 -29.46
C VAL A 170 -16.33 -17.36 -29.95
N ILE A 171 -16.72 -17.44 -31.23
CA ILE A 171 -17.56 -16.46 -31.92
C ILE A 171 -18.91 -17.08 -32.30
N GLY A 172 -19.99 -16.42 -31.89
CA GLY A 172 -21.38 -16.81 -32.21
C GLY A 172 -21.77 -16.59 -33.68
N SER A 173 -22.92 -17.14 -34.07
CA SER A 173 -23.43 -17.12 -35.45
C SER A 173 -23.69 -15.73 -36.03
N THR A 174 -23.83 -14.71 -35.18
CA THR A 174 -23.99 -13.30 -35.59
C THR A 174 -22.68 -12.63 -36.00
N GLY A 175 -21.54 -13.29 -35.79
CA GLY A 175 -20.23 -12.63 -35.81
C GLY A 175 -20.04 -11.66 -34.63
N VAL A 176 -18.93 -10.93 -34.68
CA VAL A 176 -18.58 -9.85 -33.74
C VAL A 176 -18.15 -8.60 -34.51
N ASP A 177 -18.45 -7.43 -33.96
CA ASP A 177 -17.82 -6.18 -34.37
C ASP A 177 -16.47 -5.98 -33.65
N LYS A 178 -15.75 -4.91 -33.99
CA LYS A 178 -14.45 -4.59 -33.37
C LYS A 178 -14.54 -4.28 -31.88
N HIS A 179 -15.70 -3.85 -31.38
CA HIS A 179 -15.91 -3.54 -29.97
C HIS A 179 -16.09 -4.80 -29.14
N THR A 180 -16.95 -5.74 -29.57
CA THR A 180 -17.03 -7.05 -28.93
C THR A 180 -15.69 -7.78 -29.03
N LEU A 181 -14.95 -7.70 -30.15
CA LEU A 181 -13.61 -8.28 -30.22
C LEU A 181 -12.63 -7.63 -29.22
N ALA A 182 -12.66 -6.31 -29.03
CA ALA A 182 -11.82 -5.63 -28.04
C ALA A 182 -12.18 -5.99 -26.57
N HIS A 183 -13.46 -6.33 -26.32
CA HIS A 183 -13.94 -6.88 -25.04
C HIS A 183 -13.33 -8.26 -24.78
N GLU A 184 -13.50 -9.20 -25.71
CA GLU A 184 -12.92 -10.55 -25.63
C GLU A 184 -11.40 -10.54 -25.50
N LEU A 185 -10.70 -9.73 -26.30
CA LEU A 185 -9.24 -9.59 -26.20
C LEU A 185 -8.80 -8.96 -24.87
N THR A 186 -9.65 -8.17 -24.20
CA THR A 186 -9.39 -7.72 -22.83
C THR A 186 -9.53 -8.87 -21.83
N HIS A 187 -10.44 -9.83 -22.04
CA HIS A 187 -10.49 -11.05 -21.23
C HIS A 187 -9.26 -11.95 -21.43
N VAL A 188 -8.68 -12.01 -22.64
CA VAL A 188 -7.38 -12.71 -22.84
C VAL A 188 -6.29 -12.08 -21.97
N ILE A 189 -6.21 -10.74 -21.92
CA ILE A 189 -5.26 -10.03 -21.03
C ILE A 189 -5.54 -10.35 -19.56
N GLN A 190 -6.80 -10.32 -19.12
CA GLN A 190 -7.18 -10.60 -17.73
C GLN A 190 -6.83 -12.04 -17.33
N GLN A 191 -7.15 -13.04 -18.17
CA GLN A 191 -6.91 -14.46 -17.86
C GLN A 191 -5.41 -14.82 -17.89
N ARG A 192 -4.59 -14.10 -18.68
CA ARG A 192 -3.12 -14.19 -18.61
C ARG A 192 -2.53 -13.61 -17.31
N GLN A 193 -3.25 -12.73 -16.62
CA GLN A 193 -2.83 -12.14 -15.34
C GLN A 193 -3.25 -12.97 -14.11
N GLY A 194 -4.05 -14.02 -14.30
CA GLY A 194 -4.42 -14.98 -13.26
C GLY A 194 -5.83 -15.55 -13.42
N PRO A 195 -6.26 -16.46 -12.54
CA PRO A 195 -7.61 -17.04 -12.57
C PRO A 195 -8.69 -15.96 -12.39
N VAL A 196 -9.46 -15.70 -13.44
CA VAL A 196 -10.60 -14.79 -13.41
C VAL A 196 -11.78 -15.47 -12.71
N SER A 197 -12.37 -14.78 -11.74
CA SER A 197 -13.58 -15.26 -11.05
C SER A 197 -14.77 -15.28 -12.00
N GLY A 198 -15.29 -16.48 -12.28
CA GLY A 198 -16.61 -16.69 -12.88
C GLY A 198 -17.59 -17.31 -11.87
N THR A 199 -18.88 -17.06 -12.08
CA THR A 199 -19.98 -17.68 -11.36
C THR A 199 -20.05 -19.17 -11.73
N ASP A 200 -20.10 -20.04 -10.71
CA ASP A 200 -20.42 -21.45 -10.90
C ASP A 200 -21.94 -21.58 -10.96
N HIS A 201 -22.47 -22.05 -12.09
CA HIS A 201 -23.92 -22.13 -12.29
C HIS A 201 -24.56 -23.36 -11.64
N GLY A 202 -23.74 -24.32 -11.20
CA GLY A 202 -24.12 -25.64 -10.68
C GLY A 202 -23.58 -26.79 -11.53
N ASP A 203 -23.09 -26.49 -12.74
CA ASP A 203 -22.43 -27.43 -13.65
C ASP A 203 -20.90 -27.36 -13.55
N GLY A 204 -20.31 -26.55 -12.67
CA GLY A 204 -18.86 -26.43 -12.53
C GLY A 204 -18.15 -25.76 -13.72
N LEU A 205 -18.89 -25.27 -14.73
CA LEU A 205 -18.38 -24.31 -15.68
C LEU A 205 -18.51 -22.91 -15.05
N ARG A 206 -17.40 -22.17 -15.04
CA ARG A 206 -17.34 -20.84 -14.40
C ARG A 206 -17.46 -19.77 -15.46
N VAL A 207 -18.67 -19.24 -15.62
CA VAL A 207 -18.98 -18.19 -16.60
C VAL A 207 -19.00 -16.84 -15.88
N SER A 208 -18.42 -15.81 -16.48
CA SER A 208 -18.46 -14.45 -15.92
C SER A 208 -19.85 -13.83 -16.06
N ASP A 209 -20.37 -13.21 -15.00
CA ASP A 209 -21.66 -12.52 -15.05
C ASP A 209 -21.46 -11.10 -15.63
N PRO A 210 -22.33 -10.57 -16.52
CA PRO A 210 -22.20 -9.22 -17.07
C PRO A 210 -22.10 -8.08 -16.05
N THR A 211 -22.44 -8.33 -14.77
CA THR A 211 -22.30 -7.39 -13.65
C THR A 211 -20.98 -7.55 -12.89
N ASP A 212 -20.10 -8.50 -13.24
CA ASP A 212 -18.81 -8.70 -12.58
C ASP A 212 -17.84 -7.52 -12.75
N ARG A 213 -16.77 -7.53 -11.95
CA ARG A 213 -15.68 -6.54 -12.09
C ARG A 213 -14.93 -6.71 -13.42
N PHE A 214 -14.79 -7.95 -13.89
CA PHE A 214 -13.99 -8.29 -15.06
C PHE A 214 -14.72 -7.96 -16.38
N GLU A 215 -16.00 -8.30 -16.50
CA GLU A 215 -16.88 -7.89 -17.61
C GLU A 215 -16.96 -6.36 -17.73
N ARG A 216 -17.25 -5.66 -16.63
CA ARG A 216 -17.31 -4.19 -16.64
C ARG A 216 -15.96 -3.53 -16.95
N ALA A 217 -14.84 -4.17 -16.62
CA ALA A 217 -13.50 -3.70 -17.00
C ALA A 217 -13.21 -3.95 -18.48
N ALA A 218 -13.61 -5.10 -19.04
CA ALA A 218 -13.48 -5.40 -20.46
C ALA A 218 -14.33 -4.45 -21.32
N GLU A 219 -15.60 -4.24 -20.94
CA GLU A 219 -16.55 -3.36 -21.62
C GLU A 219 -16.09 -1.88 -21.57
N ALA A 220 -15.58 -1.43 -20.42
CA ALA A 220 -15.02 -0.09 -20.28
C ALA A 220 -13.73 0.09 -21.11
N ASN A 221 -12.89 -0.95 -21.19
CA ASN A 221 -11.67 -0.92 -21.99
C ASN A 221 -11.99 -0.93 -23.49
N ALA A 222 -12.89 -1.80 -23.95
CA ALA A 222 -13.39 -1.85 -25.32
C ALA A 222 -13.93 -0.49 -25.78
N LYS A 223 -14.79 0.16 -24.97
CA LYS A 223 -15.28 1.51 -25.23
C LYS A 223 -14.15 2.52 -25.37
N ARG A 224 -13.21 2.54 -24.43
CA ARG A 224 -12.08 3.47 -24.41
C ARG A 224 -11.18 3.32 -25.64
N VAL A 225 -10.80 2.09 -25.98
CA VAL A 225 -9.83 1.85 -27.08
C VAL A 225 -10.47 1.93 -28.46
N MET A 226 -11.78 1.71 -28.58
CA MET A 226 -12.51 1.88 -29.85
C MET A 226 -12.99 3.30 -30.11
N ALA A 227 -13.15 4.13 -29.06
CA ALA A 227 -13.45 5.56 -29.21
C ALA A 227 -12.22 6.38 -29.67
N ALA A 228 -11.01 5.86 -29.49
CA ALA A 228 -9.79 6.48 -30.01
C ALA A 228 -9.68 6.33 -31.55
N PRO A 229 -9.13 7.33 -32.27
CA PRO A 229 -8.80 7.19 -33.69
C PRO A 229 -7.90 5.96 -33.95
N PRO A 230 -8.03 5.28 -35.10
CA PRO A 230 -7.11 4.20 -35.46
C PRO A 230 -5.67 4.75 -35.59
N PRO A 231 -4.66 4.06 -35.03
CA PRO A 231 -3.26 4.49 -35.17
C PRO A 231 -2.81 4.41 -36.64
N SER A 232 -2.23 5.50 -37.14
CA SER A 232 -1.77 5.61 -38.53
C SER A 232 -0.53 4.74 -38.78
N ALA A 233 -0.65 3.75 -39.68
CA ALA A 233 0.35 2.70 -39.84
C ALA A 233 1.56 3.10 -40.72
N HIS A 234 2.55 3.80 -40.14
CA HIS A 234 3.90 4.02 -40.71
C HIS A 234 4.87 4.51 -39.61
N ARG A 235 6.18 4.18 -39.60
CA ARG A 235 6.99 3.26 -40.43
C ARG A 235 8.18 2.77 -39.57
N THR A 236 8.82 1.66 -39.94
CA THR A 236 9.90 1.00 -39.17
C THR A 236 11.16 1.85 -38.99
N GLY A 237 11.75 1.88 -37.78
CA GLY A 237 13.11 2.35 -37.54
C GLY A 237 13.51 2.50 -36.06
N ASP A 238 14.70 1.99 -35.73
CA ASP A 238 15.52 2.23 -34.52
C ASP A 238 15.09 1.65 -33.15
N GLU A 239 16.05 1.54 -32.23
CA GLU A 239 16.04 0.56 -31.13
C GLU A 239 15.92 1.15 -29.70
N GLY A 240 15.29 0.38 -28.80
CA GLY A 240 15.87 0.16 -27.48
C GLY A 240 15.68 1.20 -26.35
N ARG A 241 14.44 1.56 -25.97
CA ARG A 241 14.15 1.96 -24.57
C ARG A 241 12.71 1.66 -24.14
N THR A 242 12.55 0.88 -23.08
CA THR A 242 11.25 0.55 -22.47
C THR A 242 11.17 1.15 -21.07
N ASP A 243 10.33 2.17 -20.88
CA ASP A 243 10.03 2.75 -19.55
C ASP A 243 8.75 2.11 -18.95
N PRO A 244 8.82 1.37 -17.84
CA PRO A 244 7.66 0.75 -17.20
C PRO A 244 7.08 1.65 -16.09
N ALA A 245 6.14 2.53 -16.45
CA ALA A 245 5.38 3.35 -15.49
C ALA A 245 3.86 3.17 -15.69
N GLY A 246 3.26 2.28 -14.90
CA GLY A 246 1.82 1.99 -14.99
C GLY A 246 0.96 3.15 -14.49
N SER A 247 0.14 3.73 -15.37
CA SER A 247 -0.85 4.76 -15.01
C SER A 247 -2.22 4.14 -14.76
N LEU A 248 -2.67 4.17 -13.50
CA LEU A 248 -4.05 3.90 -13.11
C LEU A 248 -4.76 5.23 -12.82
N SER A 249 -5.78 5.59 -13.61
CA SER A 249 -6.79 6.53 -13.15
C SER A 249 -8.18 6.17 -13.69
N ARG A 250 -9.21 6.76 -13.08
CA ARG A 250 -10.53 6.12 -12.91
C ARG A 250 -11.63 6.65 -13.84
N GLY A 251 -12.69 5.85 -13.97
CA GLY A 251 -14.04 6.32 -14.31
C GLY A 251 -15.08 5.63 -13.43
N ALA A 252 -15.78 6.38 -12.58
CA ALA A 252 -16.82 5.86 -11.67
C ALA A 252 -18.08 6.73 -11.71
N ARG A 253 -19.26 6.16 -11.43
CA ARG A 253 -20.49 6.84 -10.95
C ARG A 253 -21.55 5.84 -10.44
N ASP A 254 -22.59 6.37 -9.78
CA ASP A 254 -23.57 5.70 -8.90
C ASP A 254 -25.02 5.89 -9.42
N THR A 255 -26.13 5.33 -8.92
CA THR A 255 -26.55 4.77 -7.60
C THR A 255 -27.38 3.47 -7.77
N GLY A 256 -27.80 2.71 -6.73
CA GLY A 256 -27.53 2.73 -5.28
C GLY A 256 -28.69 2.12 -4.44
N GLY A 257 -28.50 1.97 -3.12
CA GLY A 257 -29.52 1.52 -2.16
C GLY A 257 -29.31 0.07 -1.64
N ALA A 258 -29.24 -0.20 -0.33
CA ALA A 258 -29.17 0.69 0.82
C ALA A 258 -28.21 0.14 1.90
N GLY A 259 -27.35 1.01 2.43
CA GLY A 259 -26.34 0.70 3.44
C GLY A 259 -25.76 1.99 4.03
N THR A 260 -24.95 1.90 5.09
CA THR A 260 -24.29 3.09 5.65
C THR A 260 -23.34 3.73 4.64
N PRO A 261 -23.29 5.07 4.54
CA PRO A 261 -22.62 5.75 3.44
C PRO A 261 -21.13 5.42 3.38
N ASP A 262 -20.62 5.24 2.15
CA ASP A 262 -19.20 5.00 1.93
C ASP A 262 -18.37 6.20 2.43
N VAL A 263 -17.48 5.90 3.36
CA VAL A 263 -16.45 6.78 3.92
C VAL A 263 -15.11 6.25 3.42
N GLN A 264 -14.05 7.07 3.29
CA GLN A 264 -12.73 6.49 3.04
C GLN A 264 -12.33 5.64 4.25
N ARG A 265 -12.41 4.34 4.03
CA ARG A 265 -11.92 3.27 4.89
C ARG A 265 -10.56 2.75 4.44
N ALA A 266 -10.18 3.03 3.18
CA ALA A 266 -8.95 2.57 2.54
C ALA A 266 -7.69 3.01 3.32
N VAL A 267 -7.04 2.03 3.96
CA VAL A 267 -5.72 2.16 4.60
C VAL A 267 -4.80 1.08 4.02
N GLY A 268 -3.62 1.50 3.53
CA GLY A 268 -2.54 0.58 3.15
C GLY A 268 -1.53 0.45 4.30
N PHE A 269 -0.82 -0.69 4.36
CA PHE A 269 0.24 -0.91 5.32
C PHE A 269 1.49 -1.46 4.62
N GLU A 270 2.64 -0.93 4.99
CA GLU A 270 3.98 -1.34 4.57
C GLU A 270 4.69 -1.84 5.86
N PHE A 271 5.29 -3.04 5.86
CA PHE A 271 5.94 -3.62 7.04
C PHE A 271 7.33 -4.12 6.69
N GLU A 272 8.36 -3.29 6.87
CA GLU A 272 9.76 -3.66 6.63
C GLU A 272 10.33 -4.45 7.82
N ALA A 273 11.06 -5.53 7.56
CA ALA A 273 11.75 -6.37 8.53
C ALA A 273 13.24 -6.51 8.18
N GLN A 274 14.08 -6.74 9.18
CA GLN A 274 15.55 -6.72 9.04
C GLN A 274 16.14 -7.92 8.26
N TRP A 275 15.33 -8.92 7.91
CA TRP A 275 15.80 -10.12 7.21
C TRP A 275 16.08 -9.81 5.74
N ASN A 276 17.19 -10.31 5.24
CA ASN A 276 17.63 -10.07 3.86
C ASN A 276 16.96 -11.04 2.88
N VAL A 277 16.74 -10.61 1.64
CA VAL A 277 16.29 -11.46 0.54
C VAL A 277 17.25 -11.34 -0.65
N ARG A 278 17.57 -12.46 -1.30
CA ARG A 278 18.48 -12.51 -2.44
C ARG A 278 17.90 -13.32 -3.59
N ARG A 279 18.29 -12.96 -4.81
CA ARG A 279 18.05 -13.77 -6.03
C ARG A 279 19.24 -14.70 -6.27
N MET A 280 18.97 -15.99 -6.43
CA MET A 280 20.02 -16.98 -6.71
C MET A 280 20.26 -17.14 -8.20
N GLU A 281 21.52 -17.02 -8.58
CA GLU A 281 22.05 -17.29 -9.91
C GLU A 281 23.08 -18.44 -9.86
N ASP A 282 23.36 -19.05 -11.01
CA ASP A 282 24.19 -20.27 -11.10
C ASP A 282 25.63 -20.09 -10.57
N ASN A 283 26.15 -18.85 -10.55
CA ASN A 283 27.47 -18.50 -10.04
C ASN A 283 27.48 -17.99 -8.58
N SER A 284 26.33 -17.91 -7.91
CA SER A 284 26.14 -17.07 -6.71
C SER A 284 27.03 -17.47 -5.52
N GLU A 285 27.25 -18.77 -5.31
CA GLU A 285 28.17 -19.24 -4.25
C GLU A 285 29.64 -19.00 -4.62
N THR A 286 30.00 -18.99 -5.92
CA THR A 286 31.35 -18.64 -6.37
C THR A 286 31.64 -17.15 -6.16
N VAL A 287 30.69 -16.28 -6.53
CA VAL A 287 30.77 -14.83 -6.29
C VAL A 287 30.83 -14.53 -4.79
N ARG A 288 30.04 -15.24 -3.98
CA ARG A 288 30.10 -15.17 -2.51
C ARG A 288 31.45 -15.60 -1.96
N ALA A 289 32.00 -16.74 -2.39
CA ALA A 289 33.30 -17.23 -1.95
C ALA A 289 34.44 -16.24 -2.27
N GLN A 290 34.42 -15.63 -3.46
CA GLN A 290 35.36 -14.57 -3.84
C GLN A 290 35.22 -13.32 -2.96
N ARG A 291 33.99 -12.89 -2.67
CA ARG A 291 33.73 -11.76 -1.74
C ARG A 291 34.17 -12.08 -0.31
N SER A 292 33.95 -13.32 0.15
CA SER A 292 34.37 -13.83 1.47
C SER A 292 35.90 -13.85 1.60
N GLN A 293 36.61 -14.37 0.59
CA GLN A 293 38.07 -14.33 0.52
C GLN A 293 38.61 -12.90 0.57
N LYS A 294 38.04 -11.98 -0.22
CA LYS A 294 38.45 -10.56 -0.20
C LYS A 294 38.16 -9.88 1.14
N ARG A 295 37.03 -10.21 1.78
CA ARG A 295 36.68 -9.74 3.14
C ARG A 295 37.69 -10.25 4.17
N GLN A 296 38.06 -11.52 4.11
CA GLN A 296 39.06 -12.14 5.00
C GLN A 296 40.43 -11.46 4.84
N GLN A 297 40.91 -11.23 3.61
CA GLN A 297 42.16 -10.50 3.35
C GLN A 297 42.14 -9.07 3.93
N LEU A 298 41.00 -8.37 3.82
CA LEU A 298 40.83 -7.04 4.42
C LEU A 298 40.82 -7.09 5.95
N ILE A 299 40.19 -8.11 6.55
CA ILE A 299 40.22 -8.33 8.02
C ILE A 299 41.67 -8.55 8.49
N ASP A 300 42.43 -9.41 7.82
CA ASP A 300 43.82 -9.69 8.19
C ASP A 300 44.70 -8.43 8.10
N ALA A 301 44.51 -7.62 7.04
CA ALA A 301 45.15 -6.30 6.93
C ALA A 301 44.79 -5.37 8.09
N ARG A 302 43.51 -5.19 8.39
CA ARG A 302 43.04 -4.30 9.48
C ARG A 302 43.48 -4.80 10.86
N ILE A 303 43.56 -6.11 11.08
CA ILE A 303 44.11 -6.67 12.33
C ILE A 303 45.60 -6.30 12.46
N LEU A 304 46.41 -6.42 11.41
CA LEU A 304 47.83 -6.04 11.48
C LEU A 304 48.01 -4.52 11.70
N GLU A 305 47.14 -3.67 11.13
CA GLU A 305 47.11 -2.24 11.44
C GLU A 305 46.77 -1.92 12.90
N ILE A 306 45.85 -2.69 13.51
CA ILE A 306 45.56 -2.58 14.95
C ILE A 306 46.80 -2.89 15.79
N PHE A 307 47.71 -3.77 15.35
CA PHE A 307 48.96 -4.05 16.06
C PHE A 307 50.03 -2.97 15.81
N LEU A 308 50.10 -2.41 14.60
CA LEU A 308 50.99 -1.29 14.28
C LEU A 308 50.67 0.00 15.06
N SER A 309 49.41 0.24 15.43
CA SER A 309 49.03 1.45 16.18
C SER A 309 49.65 1.50 17.58
N PRO A 310 50.46 2.53 17.94
CA PRO A 310 51.12 2.61 19.24
C PRO A 310 50.16 2.82 20.42
N TYR A 311 48.91 3.21 20.15
CA TYR A 311 47.84 3.33 21.14
C TYR A 311 47.09 2.02 21.40
N SER A 312 47.45 0.95 20.69
CA SER A 312 46.80 -0.36 20.80
C SER A 312 47.36 -1.19 21.96
N PRO A 313 46.51 -1.88 22.75
CA PRO A 313 47.01 -2.79 23.78
C PRO A 313 47.85 -3.95 23.22
N TYR A 314 47.64 -4.28 21.93
CA TYR A 314 48.33 -5.33 21.19
C TYR A 314 49.74 -4.92 20.69
N HIS A 315 50.05 -3.62 20.64
CA HIS A 315 51.30 -3.09 20.09
C HIS A 315 52.57 -3.74 20.69
N ARG A 316 52.50 -4.08 21.99
CA ARG A 316 53.58 -4.74 22.74
C ARG A 316 53.91 -6.17 22.29
N ARG A 317 53.16 -6.74 21.32
CA ARG A 317 53.46 -8.05 20.67
C ARG A 317 54.37 -7.90 19.44
N LEU A 318 54.58 -6.68 18.94
CA LEU A 318 55.63 -6.38 17.97
C LEU A 318 57.01 -6.50 18.63
N GLY A 319 58.05 -6.78 17.85
CA GLY A 319 59.43 -6.80 18.32
C GLY A 319 59.95 -5.39 18.66
N PRO A 320 61.00 -5.23 19.48
CA PRO A 320 61.48 -3.91 19.90
C PRO A 320 61.81 -2.95 18.75
N GLN A 321 62.45 -3.45 17.68
CA GLN A 321 62.76 -2.66 16.48
C GLN A 321 61.50 -2.27 15.68
N GLU A 322 60.45 -3.08 15.71
CA GLU A 322 59.18 -2.79 15.03
C GLU A 322 58.38 -1.73 15.81
N GLN A 323 58.39 -1.79 17.15
CA GLN A 323 57.81 -0.75 18.02
C GLN A 323 58.54 0.59 17.84
N GLU A 324 59.88 0.57 17.79
CA GLU A 324 60.72 1.74 17.52
C GLU A 324 60.38 2.37 16.15
N GLN A 325 60.37 1.58 15.08
CA GLN A 325 60.02 2.05 13.74
C GLN A 325 58.57 2.58 13.65
N ALA A 326 57.61 1.94 14.32
CA ALA A 326 56.23 2.42 14.38
C ALA A 326 56.09 3.74 15.16
N ALA A 327 56.89 3.94 16.22
CA ALA A 327 56.85 5.15 17.06
C ALA A 327 57.57 6.35 16.46
N GLU A 328 58.68 6.15 15.74
CA GLU A 328 59.49 7.23 15.13
C GLU A 328 58.89 7.87 13.87
N GLY A 329 57.64 7.54 13.51
CA GLY A 329 57.05 7.94 12.24
C GLY A 329 57.59 7.17 11.03
N LYS A 330 58.46 6.16 11.24
CA LYS A 330 58.92 5.21 10.21
C LYS A 330 57.91 4.08 9.95
N ALA A 331 56.69 4.19 10.49
CA ALA A 331 55.59 3.26 10.29
C ALA A 331 55.28 3.02 8.80
N ASP A 332 55.57 4.00 7.93
CA ASP A 332 55.41 3.90 6.48
C ASP A 332 56.36 2.87 5.85
N ALA A 333 57.53 2.62 6.45
CA ALA A 333 58.46 1.58 5.99
C ALA A 333 57.94 0.17 6.33
N LEU A 334 57.41 -0.03 7.55
CA LEU A 334 56.73 -1.27 7.94
C LEU A 334 55.45 -1.47 7.10
N ARG A 335 54.69 -0.41 6.83
CA ARG A 335 53.53 -0.47 5.93
C ARG A 335 53.94 -0.87 4.52
N ALA A 336 54.96 -0.26 3.93
CA ALA A 336 55.46 -0.61 2.60
C ALA A 336 56.04 -2.05 2.51
N GLN A 337 56.42 -2.66 3.65
CA GLN A 337 56.82 -4.06 3.71
C GLN A 337 55.63 -5.01 3.83
N TRP A 338 54.67 -4.71 4.72
CA TRP A 338 53.59 -5.63 5.10
C TRP A 338 52.29 -5.43 4.30
N PHE A 339 52.12 -4.31 3.61
CA PHE A 339 50.90 -3.97 2.87
C PHE A 339 51.19 -3.61 1.41
N GLY A 340 50.32 -4.05 0.51
CA GLY A 340 50.31 -3.68 -0.90
C GLY A 340 49.76 -2.27 -1.13
N SER A 341 49.90 -1.77 -2.36
CA SER A 341 49.32 -0.48 -2.79
C SER A 341 47.79 -0.48 -2.86
N ASP A 342 47.15 -1.64 -2.73
CA ASP A 342 45.71 -1.85 -2.57
C ASP A 342 45.25 -1.88 -1.10
N GLY A 343 46.18 -1.81 -0.14
CA GLY A 343 45.91 -1.89 1.29
C GLY A 343 45.68 -3.30 1.85
N LEU A 344 45.87 -4.35 1.05
CA LEU A 344 45.87 -5.74 1.52
C LEU A 344 47.26 -6.15 2.01
N LEU A 345 47.38 -7.30 2.69
CA LEU A 345 48.69 -7.79 3.15
C LEU A 345 49.55 -8.29 1.99
N THR A 346 50.85 -8.04 2.07
CA THR A 346 51.86 -8.80 1.32
C THR A 346 52.10 -10.15 2.00
N ALA A 347 52.76 -11.10 1.33
CA ALA A 347 53.19 -12.35 1.95
C ALA A 347 54.08 -12.15 3.21
N ALA A 348 54.79 -11.02 3.31
CA ALA A 348 55.54 -10.65 4.52
C ALA A 348 54.62 -10.17 5.66
N GLY A 349 53.54 -9.46 5.33
CA GLY A 349 52.49 -9.08 6.29
C GLY A 349 51.67 -10.28 6.76
N GLU A 350 51.28 -11.19 5.85
CA GLU A 350 50.59 -12.45 6.16
C GLU A 350 51.42 -13.31 7.12
N GLN A 351 52.71 -13.53 6.81
CA GLN A 351 53.62 -14.24 7.71
C GLN A 351 53.74 -13.53 9.06
N ARG A 352 53.89 -12.20 9.09
CA ARG A 352 54.02 -11.47 10.35
C ARG A 352 52.77 -11.55 11.22
N LEU A 353 51.57 -11.55 10.62
CA LEU A 353 50.31 -11.75 11.33
C LEU A 353 50.21 -13.17 11.92
N ALA A 354 50.69 -14.19 11.22
CA ALA A 354 50.80 -15.54 11.76
C ALA A 354 51.81 -15.60 12.93
N ASP A 355 52.99 -14.99 12.77
CA ASP A 355 54.05 -14.92 13.80
C ASP A 355 53.60 -14.17 15.08
N LEU A 356 52.62 -13.28 14.97
CA LEU A 356 52.01 -12.60 16.12
C LEU A 356 51.15 -13.53 16.99
N GLY A 357 50.75 -14.70 16.49
CA GLY A 357 50.05 -15.74 17.24
C GLY A 357 48.66 -15.32 17.75
N VAL A 358 47.89 -14.60 16.92
CA VAL A 358 46.52 -14.18 17.26
C VAL A 358 45.63 -15.42 17.39
N THR A 359 45.05 -15.65 18.56
CA THR A 359 44.14 -16.79 18.78
C THR A 359 42.76 -16.52 18.18
N GLU A 360 42.01 -17.56 17.82
CA GLU A 360 40.69 -17.42 17.19
C GLU A 360 39.70 -16.60 18.06
N SER A 361 39.78 -16.72 19.39
CA SER A 361 38.97 -15.93 20.31
C SER A 361 39.35 -14.44 20.33
N GLU A 362 40.64 -14.12 20.19
CA GLU A 362 41.09 -12.72 20.02
C GLU A 362 40.67 -12.19 18.65
N ARG A 363 40.83 -13.02 17.60
CA ARG A 363 40.46 -12.69 16.22
C ARG A 363 38.97 -12.34 16.12
N GLN A 364 38.09 -13.13 16.71
CA GLN A 364 36.65 -12.84 16.72
C GLN A 364 36.31 -11.52 17.44
N GLY A 365 37.00 -11.19 18.54
CA GLY A 365 36.87 -9.91 19.23
C GLY A 365 37.35 -8.71 18.42
N LEU A 366 38.45 -8.88 17.67
CA LEU A 366 38.98 -7.88 16.74
C LEU A 366 38.04 -7.67 15.54
N VAL A 367 37.54 -8.74 14.91
CA VAL A 367 36.54 -8.67 13.84
C VAL A 367 35.27 -7.96 14.31
N THR A 368 34.80 -8.26 15.52
CA THR A 368 33.65 -7.55 16.13
C THR A 368 33.93 -6.06 16.30
N THR A 369 35.15 -5.69 16.68
CA THR A 369 35.56 -4.27 16.80
C THR A 369 35.59 -3.57 15.44
N LEU A 370 36.09 -4.24 14.39
CA LEU A 370 36.13 -3.70 13.02
C LEU A 370 34.73 -3.53 12.42
N LEU A 371 33.83 -4.49 12.66
CA LEU A 371 32.41 -4.42 12.29
C LEU A 371 31.71 -3.21 12.91
N VAL A 372 31.86 -3.02 14.23
CA VAL A 372 31.25 -1.91 14.98
C VAL A 372 31.74 -0.53 14.50
N ARG A 373 32.93 -0.46 13.89
CA ARG A 373 33.48 0.77 13.30
C ARG A 373 33.17 0.94 11.80
N GLY A 374 32.60 -0.06 11.14
CA GLY A 374 32.43 -0.07 9.69
C GLY A 374 33.74 -0.22 8.89
N GLU A 375 34.83 -0.67 9.52
CA GLU A 375 36.12 -0.89 8.85
C GLU A 375 36.10 -2.15 7.97
N VAL A 376 35.17 -3.08 8.24
CA VAL A 376 34.87 -4.28 7.44
C VAL A 376 33.35 -4.53 7.42
N SER A 377 32.84 -5.21 6.38
CA SER A 377 31.42 -5.59 6.30
C SER A 377 31.11 -6.88 7.08
N GLU A 378 29.82 -7.19 7.20
CA GLU A 378 29.35 -8.55 7.52
C GLU A 378 29.75 -9.57 6.44
N GLU A 379 29.55 -10.86 6.74
CA GLU A 379 29.87 -11.96 5.84
C GLU A 379 28.96 -11.96 4.59
N PRO A 380 29.50 -12.10 3.36
CA PRO A 380 28.68 -12.03 2.17
C PRO A 380 27.63 -13.15 2.10
N LEU A 381 26.39 -12.76 1.83
CA LEU A 381 25.31 -13.66 1.44
C LEU A 381 25.48 -14.12 -0.01
N ALA A 382 24.92 -15.27 -0.36
CA ALA A 382 24.82 -15.71 -1.75
C ALA A 382 23.72 -14.92 -2.48
N GLY A 383 23.91 -14.69 -3.78
CA GLY A 383 22.89 -14.09 -4.64
C GLY A 383 22.90 -12.56 -4.68
N GLU A 384 22.09 -12.06 -5.62
CA GLU A 384 21.98 -10.64 -5.95
C GLU A 384 21.05 -9.88 -5.00
N ASN A 385 21.21 -8.56 -4.91
CA ASN A 385 20.19 -7.69 -4.30
C ASN A 385 18.95 -7.67 -5.21
N LEU A 386 17.77 -7.61 -4.61
CA LEU A 386 16.51 -7.32 -5.27
C LEU A 386 16.21 -5.82 -5.30
N GLY A 387 15.70 -5.33 -6.42
CA GLY A 387 15.12 -4.00 -6.58
C GLY A 387 13.72 -3.87 -5.97
N LYS A 388 13.18 -2.66 -6.03
CA LYS A 388 12.06 -2.22 -5.18
C LYS A 388 10.73 -2.94 -5.43
N GLY A 389 10.24 -3.66 -4.42
CA GLY A 389 8.83 -4.02 -4.27
C GLY A 389 8.30 -4.97 -5.35
N ARG A 390 7.00 -4.86 -5.67
CA ARG A 390 6.24 -5.78 -6.52
C ARG A 390 6.77 -5.98 -7.96
N VAL A 391 7.73 -5.17 -8.43
CA VAL A 391 8.26 -5.21 -9.81
C VAL A 391 9.44 -6.17 -9.96
N ASP A 392 10.31 -6.24 -8.94
CA ASP A 392 11.56 -7.02 -9.00
C ASP A 392 11.78 -7.83 -7.72
N GLY A 393 11.50 -7.24 -6.56
CA GLY A 393 11.59 -7.89 -5.25
C GLY A 393 10.37 -8.70 -4.81
N LEU A 394 9.45 -9.09 -5.70
CA LEU A 394 8.27 -9.89 -5.32
C LEU A 394 8.68 -11.30 -4.83
N VAL A 395 8.31 -11.66 -3.60
CA VAL A 395 8.66 -12.95 -2.98
C VAL A 395 7.46 -13.89 -2.89
N VAL A 396 6.31 -13.39 -2.43
CA VAL A 396 5.03 -14.12 -2.45
C VAL A 396 3.92 -13.16 -2.88
N ALA A 397 3.27 -13.47 -4.01
CA ALA A 397 2.10 -12.76 -4.50
C ALA A 397 0.85 -13.19 -3.73
N GLY A 398 0.31 -12.35 -2.85
CA GLY A 398 -0.81 -12.71 -1.97
C GLY A 398 -2.16 -12.15 -2.43
N ASN A 399 -3.15 -12.21 -1.54
CA ASN A 399 -4.48 -11.62 -1.79
C ASN A 399 -4.65 -10.39 -0.89
N LYS A 400 -4.65 -9.20 -1.50
CA LYS A 400 -4.63 -7.87 -0.84
C LYS A 400 -3.39 -7.58 0.02
N PHE A 401 -2.37 -8.43 -0.03
CA PHE A 401 -1.02 -8.19 0.45
C PHE A 401 -0.03 -8.94 -0.42
N ASP A 402 1.21 -8.48 -0.49
CA ASP A 402 2.33 -9.24 -1.01
C ASP A 402 3.46 -9.29 0.03
N LEU A 403 4.27 -10.35 -0.03
CA LEU A 403 5.62 -10.35 0.53
C LEU A 403 6.58 -9.90 -0.58
N THR A 404 7.32 -8.84 -0.34
CA THR A 404 8.30 -8.24 -1.23
C THR A 404 9.67 -8.14 -0.54
N ALA A 405 10.65 -7.62 -1.27
CA ALA A 405 11.87 -7.06 -0.74
C ALA A 405 12.07 -5.64 -1.31
N ASP A 406 12.75 -4.77 -0.56
CA ASP A 406 13.17 -3.45 -1.04
C ASP A 406 14.63 -3.17 -0.71
N ALA A 407 15.29 -2.39 -1.56
CA ALA A 407 16.72 -2.09 -1.45
C ALA A 407 16.98 -1.17 -0.24
N SER A 408 17.68 -1.69 0.77
CA SER A 408 17.95 -0.97 2.02
C SER A 408 18.93 0.20 1.79
N PRO A 409 18.73 1.37 2.44
CA PRO A 409 19.72 2.45 2.47
C PRO A 409 21.09 2.06 3.09
N THR A 410 21.13 0.97 3.87
CA THR A 410 22.37 0.38 4.44
C THR A 410 22.99 -0.70 3.55
N GLY A 411 22.37 -1.01 2.41
CA GLY A 411 22.72 -2.13 1.54
C GLY A 411 21.97 -3.43 1.89
N GLY A 412 21.81 -4.29 0.89
CA GLY A 412 20.94 -5.47 0.95
C GLY A 412 19.52 -5.17 0.48
N SER A 413 18.66 -6.18 0.54
CA SER A 413 17.24 -6.06 0.19
C SER A 413 16.41 -6.63 1.34
N ASN A 414 15.77 -5.73 2.10
CA ASN A 414 15.05 -6.06 3.32
C ASN A 414 13.68 -6.64 2.99
N LEU A 415 13.27 -7.66 3.74
CA LEU A 415 11.97 -8.32 3.62
C LEU A 415 10.84 -7.36 4.01
N GLU A 416 9.83 -7.20 3.16
CA GLU A 416 8.75 -6.22 3.32
C GLU A 416 7.39 -6.87 3.07
N TRP A 417 6.34 -6.51 3.82
CA TRP A 417 4.96 -6.82 3.43
C TRP A 417 4.24 -5.54 3.00
N ILE A 418 3.66 -5.52 1.80
CA ILE A 418 2.89 -4.39 1.25
C ILE A 418 1.43 -4.78 1.05
N THR A 419 0.51 -4.19 1.80
CA THR A 419 -0.93 -4.37 1.57
C THR A 419 -1.45 -3.49 0.45
N ASP A 420 -2.43 -4.00 -0.30
CA ASP A 420 -3.36 -3.13 -1.03
C ASP A 420 -4.10 -2.21 -0.05
N PRO A 421 -4.78 -1.14 -0.51
CA PRO A 421 -5.66 -0.35 0.34
C PRO A 421 -6.84 -1.20 0.85
N LEU A 422 -6.89 -1.43 2.16
CA LEU A 422 -7.86 -2.28 2.84
C LEU A 422 -9.08 -1.45 3.28
N THR A 423 -10.29 -1.93 3.00
CA THR A 423 -11.52 -1.12 2.98
C THR A 423 -12.58 -1.51 4.02
N SER A 424 -12.36 -2.57 4.80
CA SER A 424 -13.24 -2.96 5.92
C SER A 424 -12.47 -3.57 7.09
N LEU A 425 -13.02 -3.51 8.29
CA LEU A 425 -12.45 -4.21 9.46
C LEU A 425 -12.33 -5.73 9.28
N ALA A 426 -13.18 -6.33 8.46
CA ALA A 426 -13.10 -7.76 8.11
C ALA A 426 -11.94 -8.05 7.15
N GLU A 427 -11.74 -7.18 6.15
CA GLU A 427 -10.62 -7.26 5.20
C GLU A 427 -9.28 -7.02 5.91
N VAL A 428 -9.17 -5.97 6.74
CA VAL A 428 -8.00 -5.74 7.62
C VAL A 428 -7.78 -6.94 8.55
N GLY A 429 -8.85 -7.48 9.15
CA GLY A 429 -8.76 -8.66 10.00
C GLY A 429 -8.15 -9.86 9.29
N THR A 430 -8.62 -10.16 8.07
CA THR A 430 -8.23 -11.32 7.26
C THR A 430 -6.81 -11.18 6.72
N VAL A 431 -6.48 -10.03 6.11
CA VAL A 431 -5.14 -9.76 5.57
C VAL A 431 -4.08 -9.82 6.67
N MET A 432 -4.37 -9.25 7.84
CA MET A 432 -3.45 -9.27 8.97
C MET A 432 -3.34 -10.66 9.61
N ASP A 433 -4.38 -11.50 9.60
CA ASP A 433 -4.26 -12.90 10.03
C ASP A 433 -3.33 -13.68 9.08
N ASN A 434 -3.47 -13.51 7.77
CA ASN A 434 -2.63 -14.16 6.77
C ASN A 434 -1.16 -13.73 6.90
N LEU A 435 -0.91 -12.42 7.02
CA LEU A 435 0.43 -11.85 7.26
C LEU A 435 1.02 -12.41 8.56
N THR A 436 0.26 -12.40 9.66
CA THR A 436 0.72 -12.93 10.95
C THR A 436 0.95 -14.45 10.88
N ALA A 437 0.22 -15.20 10.05
CA ALA A 437 0.48 -16.63 9.84
C ALA A 437 1.78 -16.88 9.07
N MET A 438 2.04 -16.11 8.00
CA MET A 438 3.28 -16.18 7.23
C MET A 438 4.50 -15.78 8.07
N ALA A 439 4.43 -14.65 8.77
CA ALA A 439 5.52 -14.19 9.62
C ALA A 439 5.81 -15.16 10.77
N ARG A 440 4.79 -15.79 11.39
CA ARG A 440 5.02 -16.88 12.37
C ARG A 440 5.73 -18.11 11.77
N TYR A 441 5.47 -18.45 10.52
CA TYR A 441 6.14 -19.55 9.82
C TYR A 441 7.62 -19.22 9.61
N LEU A 442 7.93 -17.99 9.16
CA LEU A 442 9.29 -17.50 9.00
C LEU A 442 10.02 -17.40 10.35
N ASP A 443 9.40 -16.82 11.39
CA ASP A 443 9.89 -16.79 12.78
C ASP A 443 10.30 -18.18 13.30
N GLY A 444 9.55 -19.23 12.92
CA GLY A 444 9.82 -20.62 13.26
C GLY A 444 11.06 -21.22 12.58
N ARG A 445 11.49 -20.62 11.46
CA ARG A 445 12.64 -21.02 10.64
C ARG A 445 13.85 -20.08 10.79
N ARG A 446 13.87 -19.20 11.80
CA ARG A 446 14.97 -18.24 12.03
C ARG A 446 16.36 -18.84 12.32
N GLY A 447 16.44 -20.16 12.50
CA GLY A 447 17.70 -20.90 12.65
C GLY A 447 18.19 -21.56 11.35
N ASP A 448 17.43 -21.47 10.26
CA ASP A 448 17.83 -22.00 8.96
C ASP A 448 18.90 -21.09 8.33
N PRO A 449 19.90 -21.64 7.60
CA PRO A 449 20.91 -20.84 6.93
C PRO A 449 20.33 -19.98 5.79
N TYR A 450 19.18 -20.39 5.24
CA TYR A 450 18.27 -19.61 4.43
C TYR A 450 16.91 -20.31 4.35
N ILE A 451 15.87 -19.57 3.95
CA ILE A 451 14.54 -20.08 3.65
C ILE A 451 14.30 -19.90 2.13
N PRO A 452 14.07 -20.98 1.37
CA PRO A 452 13.56 -20.90 -0.01
C PRO A 452 12.23 -20.16 -0.05
N SER A 453 12.06 -19.19 -0.96
CA SER A 453 10.78 -18.51 -1.15
C SER A 453 9.67 -19.49 -1.55
N GLU A 454 10.02 -20.55 -2.28
CA GLU A 454 9.14 -21.64 -2.68
C GLU A 454 8.48 -22.38 -1.49
N ASP A 455 9.12 -22.38 -0.32
CA ASP A 455 8.60 -23.02 0.89
C ASP A 455 7.56 -22.14 1.65
N VAL A 456 7.47 -20.84 1.33
CA VAL A 456 6.68 -19.84 2.07
C VAL A 456 5.20 -19.93 1.70
N THR A 457 4.54 -21.00 2.13
CA THR A 457 3.13 -21.32 1.84
C THR A 457 2.15 -20.85 2.92
N ALA A 458 2.64 -20.55 4.13
CA ALA A 458 1.81 -20.09 5.26
C ALA A 458 1.23 -18.69 5.01
N GLY A 459 -0.05 -18.48 5.35
CA GLY A 459 -0.79 -17.26 4.99
C GLY A 459 -1.34 -17.25 3.57
N GLY A 460 -0.91 -18.18 2.71
CA GLY A 460 -1.33 -18.30 1.32
C GLY A 460 -0.69 -17.26 0.39
N GLY A 461 -1.04 -17.36 -0.89
CA GLY A 461 -0.39 -16.64 -1.99
C GLY A 461 0.37 -17.58 -2.92
N THR A 462 1.10 -17.01 -3.88
CA THR A 462 1.92 -17.72 -4.87
C THR A 462 3.37 -17.30 -4.69
N PRO A 463 4.27 -18.18 -4.23
CA PRO A 463 5.68 -17.84 -4.07
C PRO A 463 6.38 -17.71 -5.42
N GLN A 464 7.36 -16.81 -5.51
CA GLN A 464 8.30 -16.73 -6.62
C GLN A 464 9.44 -17.73 -6.44
N SER A 465 10.01 -18.21 -7.55
CA SER A 465 11.14 -19.16 -7.52
C SER A 465 12.51 -18.46 -7.45
N ARG A 466 13.54 -19.19 -6.99
CA ARG A 466 14.95 -18.78 -6.93
C ARG A 466 15.27 -17.64 -5.96
N LEU A 467 14.38 -17.29 -5.03
CA LEU A 467 14.67 -16.30 -3.99
C LEU A 467 15.00 -16.98 -2.66
N ARG A 468 15.90 -16.38 -1.89
CA ARG A 468 16.37 -16.90 -0.60
C ARG A 468 16.26 -15.82 0.45
N ILE A 469 15.48 -16.08 1.48
CA ILE A 469 15.35 -15.22 2.66
C ILE A 469 16.42 -15.67 3.67
N TYR A 470 17.22 -14.73 4.16
CA TYR A 470 18.29 -14.96 5.13
C TYR A 470 17.87 -14.37 6.49
N PRO A 471 17.57 -15.21 7.49
CA PRO A 471 17.34 -14.77 8.85
C PRO A 471 18.57 -14.09 9.46
N ASP A 472 18.36 -13.09 10.31
CA ASP A 472 19.40 -12.48 11.15
C ASP A 472 19.60 -13.23 12.50
N GLY A 473 18.88 -14.35 12.69
CA GLY A 473 18.84 -15.14 13.93
C GLY A 473 17.91 -14.58 15.02
N ASN A 474 17.47 -13.32 14.90
CA ASN A 474 16.53 -12.69 15.83
C ASN A 474 15.07 -13.05 15.46
N PRO A 475 14.10 -12.83 16.36
CA PRO A 475 12.68 -12.84 16.00
C PRO A 475 12.35 -11.72 15.01
N LEU A 476 11.44 -11.97 14.08
CA LEU A 476 10.95 -10.95 13.16
C LEU A 476 10.36 -9.78 13.94
N SER A 477 10.90 -8.60 13.64
CA SER A 477 10.42 -7.33 14.16
C SER A 477 10.36 -6.31 13.05
N PHE A 478 9.32 -5.49 13.08
CA PHE A 478 8.89 -4.71 11.93
C PHE A 478 9.05 -3.22 12.20
N ALA A 479 9.48 -2.45 11.20
CA ALA A 479 9.30 -1.01 11.14
C ALA A 479 8.02 -0.73 10.33
N PRO A 480 6.83 -0.66 10.96
CA PRO A 480 5.58 -0.54 10.24
C PRO A 480 5.37 0.90 9.73
N GLN A 481 4.73 1.03 8.58
CA GLN A 481 4.21 2.29 8.07
C GLN A 481 2.76 2.06 7.65
N ALA A 482 1.89 3.03 7.93
CA ALA A 482 0.51 3.01 7.48
C ALA A 482 0.32 4.16 6.52
N THR A 483 -0.21 3.89 5.33
CA THR A 483 -0.71 4.87 4.38
C THR A 483 -2.18 5.10 4.68
N LEU A 484 -2.49 6.18 5.39
CA LEU A 484 -3.85 6.47 5.85
C LEU A 484 -4.34 7.86 5.41
N GLY A 485 -5.49 7.91 4.74
CA GLY A 485 -6.08 9.14 4.23
C GLY A 485 -7.09 9.76 5.19
N ALA A 486 -6.86 11.02 5.59
CA ALA A 486 -7.79 11.81 6.38
C ALA A 486 -8.06 13.16 5.69
N ARG A 487 -9.29 13.68 5.75
CA ARG A 487 -9.60 15.01 5.18
C ARG A 487 -8.72 16.10 5.79
N LEU A 488 -8.25 17.07 4.98
CA LEU A 488 -7.48 18.21 5.50
C LEU A 488 -8.18 18.94 6.66
N GLU A 489 -9.51 19.13 6.59
CA GLU A 489 -10.32 19.73 7.68
C GLU A 489 -10.40 18.91 8.98
N ARG A 490 -9.77 17.73 9.03
CA ARG A 490 -9.70 16.84 10.20
C ARG A 490 -8.28 16.71 10.77
N LEU A 491 -7.23 17.07 10.04
CA LEU A 491 -5.85 16.97 10.52
C LEU A 491 -5.61 17.63 11.89
N PRO A 492 -6.10 18.85 12.19
CA PRO A 492 -5.89 19.47 13.51
C PRO A 492 -6.39 18.59 14.68
N LYS A 493 -7.56 17.97 14.52
CA LYS A 493 -8.14 17.05 15.51
C LYS A 493 -7.37 15.74 15.65
N LEU A 494 -6.74 15.29 14.58
CA LEU A 494 -5.91 14.09 14.59
C LEU A 494 -4.55 14.34 15.25
N ILE A 495 -3.94 15.51 14.99
CA ILE A 495 -2.72 15.94 15.69
C ILE A 495 -3.01 16.11 17.19
N ASP A 496 -4.14 16.70 17.58
CA ASP A 496 -4.59 16.73 19.00
C ASP A 496 -4.69 15.33 19.61
N TYR A 497 -5.28 14.38 18.87
CA TYR A 497 -5.48 13.01 19.34
C TYR A 497 -4.17 12.22 19.49
N LEU A 498 -3.23 12.39 18.56
CA LEU A 498 -1.96 11.66 18.58
C LEU A 498 -0.94 12.28 19.55
N ALA A 499 -0.91 13.61 19.70
CA ALA A 499 0.10 14.30 20.51
C ALA A 499 -0.25 14.39 22.00
N ASN A 500 -1.53 14.66 22.33
CA ASN A 500 -1.89 15.17 23.66
C ASN A 500 -2.62 14.16 24.57
N ARG A 501 -2.87 12.92 24.13
CA ARG A 501 -4.00 12.13 24.64
C ARG A 501 -3.74 10.64 24.79
N GLU A 502 -4.46 10.04 25.73
CA GLU A 502 -4.76 8.61 25.75
C GLU A 502 -6.23 8.35 25.31
N PRO A 503 -6.54 7.19 24.72
CA PRO A 503 -7.90 6.83 24.36
C PRO A 503 -8.73 6.61 25.63
N MET A 504 -9.93 7.18 25.71
CA MET A 504 -10.78 7.06 26.90
C MET A 504 -10.94 5.60 27.35
N SER A 505 -10.82 5.36 28.66
CA SER A 505 -11.12 4.07 29.27
C SER A 505 -12.62 3.78 29.17
N VAL A 506 -12.98 2.58 28.69
CA VAL A 506 -14.39 2.24 28.45
C VAL A 506 -15.03 1.69 29.72
N MET A 507 -15.37 2.59 30.63
CA MET A 507 -16.36 2.37 31.68
C MET A 507 -17.64 3.19 31.43
N GLU A 508 -18.18 3.13 30.20
CA GLU A 508 -19.63 3.24 29.97
C GLU A 508 -20.03 2.90 28.52
N ARG A 509 -20.61 1.70 28.34
CA ARG A 509 -21.68 1.29 27.38
C ARG A 509 -21.52 -0.15 26.89
N VAL A 510 -22.31 -1.04 27.48
CA VAL A 510 -22.61 -2.44 27.08
C VAL A 510 -21.42 -3.43 27.17
N PRO A 511 -21.57 -4.58 27.84
CA PRO A 511 -20.50 -5.56 27.98
C PRO A 511 -20.27 -6.35 26.68
N VAL A 512 -19.13 -6.12 26.03
CA VAL A 512 -18.57 -7.01 25.01
C VAL A 512 -17.11 -7.31 25.34
N LEU A 513 -16.75 -8.58 25.32
CA LEU A 513 -15.47 -9.15 25.79
C LEU A 513 -14.22 -8.31 25.43
N GLY A 514 -13.36 -8.14 26.44
CA GLY A 514 -11.94 -7.82 26.30
C GLY A 514 -11.51 -6.40 26.65
N ALA A 515 -11.09 -6.18 27.91
CA ALA A 515 -10.48 -4.94 28.40
C ALA A 515 -9.23 -4.49 27.61
N GLY A 516 -8.60 -5.39 26.85
CA GLY A 516 -7.48 -5.07 25.97
C GLY A 516 -7.77 -4.06 24.85
N ARG A 517 -9.03 -3.72 24.53
CA ARG A 517 -9.36 -2.74 23.48
C ARG A 517 -8.78 -1.33 23.75
N VAL A 518 -8.70 -0.93 25.02
CA VAL A 518 -8.16 0.41 25.40
C VAL A 518 -6.65 0.44 25.22
N ARG A 519 -5.91 -0.50 25.84
CA ARG A 519 -4.44 -0.61 25.72
C ARG A 519 -3.98 -0.75 24.26
N ARG A 520 -4.71 -1.49 23.41
CA ARG A 520 -4.41 -1.61 21.97
C ARG A 520 -4.46 -0.28 21.21
N ARG A 521 -5.40 0.60 21.55
CA ARG A 521 -5.48 1.94 20.93
C ARG A 521 -4.36 2.86 21.43
N ALA A 522 -3.96 2.74 22.69
CA ALA A 522 -2.85 3.52 23.25
C ALA A 522 -1.53 3.17 22.54
N GLN A 523 -1.24 1.88 22.32
CA GLN A 523 -0.06 1.46 21.56
C GLN A 523 -0.10 2.01 20.12
N ALA A 524 -1.18 1.82 19.38
CA ALA A 524 -1.28 2.34 18.01
C ALA A 524 -1.17 3.87 17.93
N SER A 525 -1.61 4.61 18.96
CA SER A 525 -1.42 6.05 19.05
C SER A 525 0.03 6.44 19.37
N ALA A 526 0.76 5.63 20.15
CA ALA A 526 2.19 5.80 20.39
C ALA A 526 3.00 5.52 19.10
N ASP A 527 2.73 4.38 18.45
CA ASP A 527 3.40 3.96 17.22
C ASP A 527 3.25 5.04 16.11
N LEU A 528 2.05 5.62 15.96
CA LEU A 528 1.75 6.73 15.04
C LEU A 528 2.34 8.10 15.47
N SER A 529 2.55 8.36 16.75
CA SER A 529 3.02 9.68 17.24
C SER A 529 4.54 9.79 17.36
N ALA A 530 5.22 8.66 17.56
CA ALA A 530 6.67 8.59 17.64
C ALA A 530 7.39 8.96 16.32
N GLY A 531 6.67 9.03 15.19
CA GLY A 531 7.17 9.37 13.85
C GLY A 531 7.61 10.83 13.62
N GLY A 532 7.79 11.64 14.66
CA GLY A 532 8.24 13.03 14.51
C GLY A 532 7.12 14.04 14.25
N LEU A 533 5.93 13.84 14.84
CA LEU A 533 4.83 14.83 14.80
C LEU A 533 5.14 16.16 15.51
N GLY A 534 6.33 16.33 16.12
CA GLY A 534 6.66 17.44 17.04
C GLY A 534 6.51 18.85 16.47
N GLU A 535 6.79 19.04 15.17
CA GLU A 535 6.62 20.33 14.50
C GLU A 535 5.17 20.61 14.06
N LEU A 536 4.29 19.61 14.06
CA LEU A 536 2.91 19.79 13.60
C LEU A 536 2.03 20.62 14.56
N PRO A 537 2.17 20.52 15.90
CA PRO A 537 1.62 21.51 16.82
C PRO A 537 2.07 22.95 16.52
N VAL A 538 3.32 23.16 16.12
CA VAL A 538 3.86 24.50 15.77
C VAL A 538 3.24 25.01 14.48
N ALA A 539 3.33 24.22 13.40
CA ALA A 539 2.73 24.54 12.10
C ALA A 539 1.22 24.79 12.20
N ARG A 540 0.53 24.06 13.09
CA ARG A 540 -0.90 24.29 13.38
C ARG A 540 -1.13 25.59 14.12
N ALA A 541 -0.43 25.84 15.21
CA ALA A 541 -0.62 27.06 16.01
C ALA A 541 -0.35 28.31 15.16
N GLY A 542 0.66 28.26 14.29
CA GLY A 542 0.92 29.28 13.27
C GLY A 542 -0.23 29.41 12.26
N ALA A 543 -0.73 28.30 11.70
CA ALA A 543 -1.85 28.33 10.75
C ALA A 543 -3.17 28.86 11.36
N ASP A 544 -3.54 28.40 12.56
CA ASP A 544 -4.73 28.86 13.30
C ASP A 544 -4.61 30.37 13.60
N ALA A 545 -3.43 30.87 13.99
CA ALA A 545 -3.18 32.29 14.23
C ALA A 545 -3.17 33.14 12.94
N ALA A 546 -2.47 32.69 11.89
CA ALA A 546 -2.33 33.42 10.64
C ALA A 546 -3.68 33.54 9.89
N ILE A 547 -4.47 32.46 9.87
CA ILE A 547 -5.82 32.48 9.31
C ILE A 547 -6.74 33.39 10.13
N THR A 548 -6.67 33.34 11.48
CA THR A 548 -7.45 34.25 12.34
C THR A 548 -7.13 35.72 12.05
N ALA A 549 -5.87 36.06 11.74
CA ALA A 549 -5.46 37.40 11.33
C ALA A 549 -5.85 37.77 9.89
N LEU A 550 -6.06 36.79 9.00
CA LEU A 550 -6.49 36.99 7.62
C LEU A 550 -8.00 37.14 7.46
N LEU A 551 -8.81 36.39 8.23
CA LEU A 551 -10.28 36.34 8.08
C LEU A 551 -10.97 37.73 7.98
N PRO A 552 -10.61 38.76 8.78
CA PRO A 552 -11.23 40.09 8.68
C PRO A 552 -10.89 40.86 7.39
N ARG A 553 -9.88 40.42 6.62
CA ARG A 553 -9.31 41.12 5.46
C ARG A 553 -9.76 40.55 4.11
N LEU A 554 -10.38 39.37 4.09
CA LEU A 554 -10.75 38.66 2.85
C LEU A 554 -11.81 39.38 2.00
N GLY A 555 -12.57 40.33 2.57
CA GLY A 555 -13.67 41.02 1.88
C GLY A 555 -14.96 40.20 1.76
N PHE A 556 -14.94 38.92 2.13
CA PHE A 556 -16.11 38.03 2.20
C PHE A 556 -16.11 37.23 3.51
N GLN A 557 -17.24 36.60 3.83
CA GLN A 557 -17.41 35.72 4.99
C GLN A 557 -17.24 34.25 4.55
N PRO A 558 -16.08 33.60 4.77
CA PRO A 558 -15.91 32.18 4.50
C PRO A 558 -16.73 31.32 5.48
N SER A 559 -17.19 30.15 5.03
CA SER A 559 -17.90 29.21 5.89
C SER A 559 -16.96 28.46 6.85
N ARG A 560 -17.53 27.84 7.88
CA ARG A 560 -16.81 26.94 8.80
C ARG A 560 -16.25 25.68 8.11
N SER A 561 -16.58 25.42 6.84
CA SER A 561 -15.91 24.39 6.03
C SER A 561 -14.64 24.96 5.40
N ASP A 562 -14.77 26.13 4.75
CA ASP A 562 -13.69 26.86 4.08
C ASP A 562 -12.52 27.14 5.02
N THR A 563 -12.79 27.67 6.22
CA THR A 563 -11.75 28.00 7.19
C THR A 563 -10.90 26.78 7.53
N LYS A 564 -11.50 25.61 7.78
CA LYS A 564 -10.75 24.40 8.15
C LYS A 564 -10.01 23.77 6.98
N ALA A 565 -10.56 23.86 5.76
CA ALA A 565 -9.90 23.36 4.58
C ALA A 565 -8.63 24.18 4.32
N LEU A 566 -8.73 25.50 4.46
CA LEU A 566 -7.58 26.42 4.44
C LEU A 566 -6.61 26.12 5.59
N THR A 567 -7.06 25.93 6.84
CA THR A 567 -6.19 25.54 7.97
C THR A 567 -5.42 24.26 7.66
N GLY A 568 -6.10 23.23 7.14
CA GLY A 568 -5.46 21.95 6.81
C GLY A 568 -4.39 22.08 5.73
N LEU A 569 -4.63 22.89 4.69
CA LEU A 569 -3.64 23.15 3.63
C LEU A 569 -2.46 24.00 4.12
N VAL A 570 -2.74 25.14 4.78
CA VAL A 570 -1.74 26.10 5.26
C VAL A 570 -0.83 25.47 6.33
N MET A 571 -1.41 24.73 7.29
CA MET A 571 -0.65 23.96 8.28
C MET A 571 0.27 22.92 7.62
N HIS A 572 -0.18 22.30 6.53
CA HIS A 572 0.60 21.27 5.86
C HIS A 572 1.77 21.84 5.05
N LEU A 573 1.54 22.94 4.32
CA LEU A 573 2.61 23.71 3.67
C LEU A 573 3.61 24.26 4.70
N ALA A 574 3.12 24.83 5.81
CA ALA A 574 3.98 25.32 6.88
C ALA A 574 4.83 24.22 7.53
N ALA A 575 4.28 23.01 7.70
CA ALA A 575 5.05 21.86 8.18
C ALA A 575 6.19 21.48 7.21
N TYR A 576 5.94 21.50 5.89
CA TYR A 576 6.98 21.28 4.88
C TYR A 576 8.10 22.32 4.96
N LEU A 577 7.77 23.61 5.13
CA LEU A 577 8.78 24.66 5.30
C LEU A 577 9.63 24.46 6.56
N ILE A 578 8.98 24.19 7.70
CA ILE A 578 9.68 23.97 8.98
C ILE A 578 10.60 22.74 8.89
N GLN A 579 10.13 21.64 8.31
CA GLN A 579 10.99 20.46 8.07
C GLN A 579 12.13 20.77 7.10
N GLY A 580 11.84 21.41 5.96
CA GLY A 580 12.83 21.71 4.91
C GLY A 580 13.97 22.62 5.36
N GLN A 581 13.66 23.58 6.25
CA GLN A 581 14.67 24.41 6.92
C GLN A 581 15.52 23.61 7.92
N ASN A 582 14.91 22.66 8.63
CA ASN A 582 15.54 21.89 9.71
C ASN A 582 16.13 20.54 9.27
N LEU A 583 16.11 20.22 7.96
CA LEU A 583 16.70 18.98 7.43
C LEU A 583 18.23 18.96 7.67
N PRO A 584 18.81 17.87 8.21
CA PRO A 584 20.24 17.78 8.42
C PRO A 584 20.99 17.71 7.08
N PRO A 585 22.22 18.26 6.98
CA PRO A 585 23.02 18.20 5.76
C PRO A 585 23.22 16.77 5.25
N GLY A 586 22.97 16.56 3.95
CA GLY A 586 23.02 15.24 3.32
C GLY A 586 21.78 14.37 3.55
N ALA A 587 20.68 14.89 4.12
CA ALA A 587 19.42 14.17 4.16
C ALA A 587 18.89 13.87 2.74
N ASN A 588 18.18 12.75 2.57
CA ASN A 588 17.41 12.54 1.34
C ASN A 588 16.21 13.52 1.32
N ALA A 589 15.99 14.20 0.19
CA ALA A 589 14.95 15.22 0.05
C ALA A 589 13.53 14.76 0.47
N LYS A 590 13.18 13.46 0.30
CA LYS A 590 11.89 12.89 0.74
C LYS A 590 11.57 13.18 2.21
N SER A 591 12.61 13.32 3.03
CA SER A 591 12.52 13.52 4.49
C SER A 591 11.77 14.79 4.89
N ILE A 592 11.65 15.79 3.98
CA ILE A 592 10.87 17.03 4.20
C ILE A 592 9.40 16.76 4.58
N ALA A 593 8.84 15.64 4.13
CA ALA A 593 7.46 15.28 4.43
C ALA A 593 7.24 14.83 5.89
N GLY A 594 8.29 14.37 6.58
CA GLY A 594 8.20 13.88 7.96
C GLY A 594 7.23 12.71 8.10
N ALA A 595 6.09 12.96 8.73
CA ALA A 595 4.98 12.00 8.91
C ALA A 595 3.73 12.35 8.06
N LEU A 596 3.71 13.50 7.39
CA LEU A 596 2.63 13.91 6.49
C LEU A 596 3.10 13.82 5.03
N MET A 597 2.56 12.83 4.33
CA MET A 597 2.69 12.51 2.90
C MET A 597 3.91 11.67 2.48
N ALA A 598 3.69 10.87 1.43
CA ALA A 598 4.59 10.75 0.30
C ALA A 598 3.82 10.86 -1.04
N ARG A 599 2.68 11.59 -1.04
CA ARG A 599 1.75 11.74 -2.16
C ARG A 599 0.96 13.07 -2.07
N THR A 600 1.57 14.17 -2.47
CA THR A 600 0.90 15.47 -2.57
C THR A 600 0.96 16.02 -3.98
N ASP A 601 -0.08 16.75 -4.36
CA ASP A 601 -0.01 17.81 -5.36
C ASP A 601 -0.66 19.00 -4.66
N PHE A 602 0.15 19.95 -4.21
CA PHE A 602 -0.31 21.08 -3.41
C PHE A 602 -1.12 22.07 -4.24
N ALA A 603 -0.93 22.11 -5.56
CA ALA A 603 -1.69 22.96 -6.46
C ALA A 603 -3.09 22.36 -6.72
N HIS A 604 -3.19 21.04 -6.87
CA HIS A 604 -4.47 20.33 -6.86
C HIS A 604 -5.17 20.45 -5.49
N ALA A 605 -4.43 20.33 -4.38
CA ALA A 605 -4.98 20.54 -3.04
C ALA A 605 -5.55 21.97 -2.85
N PHE A 606 -4.90 22.98 -3.41
CA PHE A 606 -5.41 24.35 -3.48
C PHE A 606 -6.67 24.44 -4.35
N SER A 607 -6.70 23.78 -5.52
CA SER A 607 -7.84 23.83 -6.47
C SER A 607 -9.16 23.32 -5.89
N LEU A 608 -9.11 22.52 -4.82
CA LEU A 608 -10.24 21.94 -4.10
C LEU A 608 -10.71 22.79 -2.89
N LEU A 609 -10.17 24.01 -2.71
CA LEU A 609 -10.79 25.05 -1.88
C LEU A 609 -12.00 25.67 -2.62
N SER A 610 -12.87 26.37 -1.90
CA SER A 610 -14.05 26.99 -2.52
C SER A 610 -13.69 28.15 -3.48
N PRO A 611 -14.52 28.45 -4.50
CA PRO A 611 -14.25 29.48 -5.51
C PRO A 611 -13.92 30.87 -4.96
N ASN A 612 -14.45 31.23 -3.79
CA ASN A 612 -14.15 32.51 -3.13
C ASN A 612 -12.71 32.56 -2.60
N LEU A 613 -12.20 31.44 -2.06
CA LEU A 613 -10.81 31.33 -1.58
C LEU A 613 -9.84 31.22 -2.76
N THR A 614 -10.11 30.33 -3.72
CA THR A 614 -9.22 30.13 -4.88
C THR A 614 -9.10 31.40 -5.71
N GLY A 615 -10.22 32.04 -6.06
CA GLY A 615 -10.23 33.30 -6.79
C GLY A 615 -9.52 34.45 -6.07
N HIS A 616 -9.67 34.54 -4.73
CA HIS A 616 -8.96 35.55 -3.94
C HIS A 616 -7.43 35.39 -4.00
N PHE A 617 -6.92 34.18 -3.78
CA PHE A 617 -5.48 33.91 -3.79
C PHE A 617 -4.87 33.81 -5.20
N GLN A 618 -5.67 33.48 -6.22
CA GLN A 618 -5.26 33.56 -7.62
C GLN A 618 -5.01 35.01 -8.06
N ALA A 619 -5.86 35.94 -7.60
CA ALA A 619 -5.69 37.38 -7.81
C ALA A 619 -4.61 38.00 -6.89
N ASN A 620 -4.35 37.41 -5.71
CA ASN A 620 -3.44 37.94 -4.69
C ASN A 620 -2.46 36.86 -4.22
N ARG A 621 -1.56 36.41 -5.11
CA ARG A 621 -0.63 35.31 -4.84
C ARG A 621 0.27 35.59 -3.64
N ASP A 622 0.80 36.81 -3.55
CA ASP A 622 1.65 37.25 -2.44
C ASP A 622 0.95 37.16 -1.07
N ALA A 623 -0.38 37.31 -1.03
CA ALA A 623 -1.17 37.12 0.19
C ALA A 623 -1.28 35.64 0.60
N PHE A 624 -1.24 34.70 -0.36
CA PHE A 624 -1.14 33.27 -0.07
C PHE A 624 0.26 32.91 0.43
N VAL A 625 1.31 33.42 -0.22
CA VAL A 625 2.71 33.24 0.21
C VAL A 625 2.90 33.79 1.63
N ALA A 626 2.47 35.01 1.89
CA ALA A 626 2.56 35.64 3.21
C ALA A 626 1.77 34.88 4.29
N LEU A 627 0.59 34.35 3.97
CA LEU A 627 -0.20 33.50 4.89
C LEU A 627 0.57 32.25 5.31
N VAL A 628 1.18 31.55 4.35
CA VAL A 628 1.92 30.30 4.61
C VAL A 628 3.24 30.58 5.34
N LEU A 629 3.99 31.62 4.92
CA LEU A 629 5.20 32.04 5.62
C LEU A 629 4.91 32.48 7.06
N GLN A 630 3.83 33.24 7.30
CA GLN A 630 3.39 33.59 8.66
C GLN A 630 3.03 32.34 9.48
N ALA A 631 2.35 31.36 8.88
CA ALA A 631 2.02 30.10 9.54
C ALA A 631 3.24 29.22 9.87
N ALA A 632 4.33 29.34 9.11
CA ALA A 632 5.61 28.69 9.38
C ALA A 632 6.52 29.47 10.35
N GLY A 633 6.16 30.70 10.74
CA GLY A 633 7.02 31.60 11.51
C GLY A 633 8.15 32.25 10.67
N MET A 634 8.06 32.18 9.35
CA MET A 634 9.09 32.57 8.37
C MET A 634 8.74 33.88 7.63
N THR A 635 8.01 34.80 8.27
CA THR A 635 7.61 36.09 7.69
C THR A 635 8.81 36.90 7.20
N GLY A 636 8.84 37.21 5.90
CA GLY A 636 9.96 37.94 5.26
C GLY A 636 11.07 37.05 4.70
N HIS A 637 11.09 35.76 5.04
CA HIS A 637 12.10 34.79 4.56
C HIS A 637 11.63 34.06 3.29
N GLY A 638 11.08 34.80 2.33
CA GLY A 638 10.47 34.25 1.11
C GLY A 638 11.49 33.83 0.04
N ASP A 639 12.55 34.62 -0.12
CA ASP A 639 13.61 34.38 -1.12
C ASP A 639 14.66 33.35 -0.67
N GLU A 640 14.53 32.83 0.55
CA GLU A 640 15.26 31.66 1.01
C GLU A 640 14.75 30.38 0.34
N ARG A 641 15.60 29.34 0.32
CA ARG A 641 15.29 28.02 -0.23
C ARG A 641 14.24 27.29 0.61
N VAL A 642 13.49 26.39 -0.04
CA VAL A 642 12.63 25.41 0.64
C VAL A 642 13.49 24.41 1.44
N PHE A 643 14.67 24.06 0.93
CA PHE A 643 15.66 23.22 1.60
C PHE A 643 16.82 24.08 2.13
N GLY A 644 17.00 24.13 3.45
CA GLY A 644 18.06 24.94 4.06
C GLY A 644 19.46 24.44 3.68
N ASN A 645 19.68 23.12 3.78
CA ASN A 645 20.95 22.45 3.57
C ASN A 645 20.98 21.64 2.25
N GLU A 646 22.18 21.21 1.84
CA GLU A 646 22.36 20.23 0.75
C GLU A 646 21.65 18.90 1.07
N VAL A 647 21.10 18.26 0.03
CA VAL A 647 20.50 16.92 0.10
C VAL A 647 21.39 15.88 -0.58
N GLU A 648 21.26 14.61 -0.19
CA GLU A 648 21.87 13.48 -0.94
C GLU A 648 20.87 12.86 -1.92
N ARG A 649 21.34 12.68 -3.17
CA ARG A 649 20.64 12.01 -4.27
C ARG A 649 21.47 10.81 -4.76
N GLY A 650 20.81 9.84 -5.41
CA GLY A 650 21.46 8.65 -5.96
C GLY A 650 21.30 7.38 -5.10
N LEU A 651 22.06 6.33 -5.44
CA LEU A 651 22.01 5.02 -4.77
C LEU A 651 23.04 4.94 -3.63
N ALA A 652 22.97 3.91 -2.78
CA ALA A 652 23.89 3.76 -1.65
C ALA A 652 25.39 3.71 -2.05
N SER A 653 25.70 3.29 -3.28
CA SER A 653 27.05 3.23 -3.86
C SER A 653 27.44 4.45 -4.71
N ASP A 654 26.50 5.36 -4.97
CA ASP A 654 26.69 6.56 -5.80
C ASP A 654 25.79 7.67 -5.26
N ARG A 655 26.26 8.31 -4.18
CA ARG A 655 25.58 9.44 -3.55
C ARG A 655 26.26 10.75 -3.93
N THR A 656 25.51 11.62 -4.59
CA THR A 656 25.92 12.99 -4.88
C THR A 656 25.19 13.95 -3.96
N ARG A 657 25.89 14.98 -3.46
CA ARG A 657 25.26 16.11 -2.74
C ARG A 657 24.86 17.19 -3.72
N THR A 658 23.74 17.85 -3.44
CA THR A 658 23.16 18.86 -4.34
C THR A 658 22.33 19.85 -3.55
N THR A 659 22.40 21.12 -3.94
CA THR A 659 21.50 22.18 -3.47
C THR A 659 20.23 22.21 -4.31
N ILE A 660 19.07 22.31 -3.65
CA ILE A 660 17.79 22.55 -4.31
C ILE A 660 17.49 24.05 -4.21
N GLU A 661 17.76 24.80 -5.26
CA GLU A 661 17.66 26.28 -5.27
C GLU A 661 16.22 26.82 -5.30
N LEU A 662 15.20 25.95 -5.36
CA LEU A 662 13.79 26.32 -5.31
C LEU A 662 13.49 27.16 -4.05
N THR A 663 13.14 28.44 -4.24
CA THR A 663 12.80 29.36 -3.15
C THR A 663 11.37 29.16 -2.66
N ARG A 664 11.11 29.58 -1.41
CA ARG A 664 9.77 29.51 -0.81
C ARG A 664 8.79 30.40 -1.59
N ASN A 665 9.23 31.57 -2.04
CA ASN A 665 8.48 32.46 -2.93
C ASN A 665 8.12 31.78 -4.27
N ALA A 666 9.11 31.18 -4.97
CA ALA A 666 8.86 30.52 -6.25
C ALA A 666 7.88 29.36 -6.12
N TRP A 667 8.09 28.47 -5.13
CA TRP A 667 7.18 27.34 -4.90
C TRP A 667 5.76 27.79 -4.53
N LEU A 668 5.60 28.64 -3.50
CA LEU A 668 4.27 28.98 -2.97
C LEU A 668 3.46 29.88 -3.90
N SER A 669 4.10 30.71 -4.73
CA SER A 669 3.41 31.55 -5.72
C SER A 669 2.98 30.80 -7.00
N ALA A 670 3.56 29.61 -7.25
CA ALA A 670 3.17 28.73 -8.34
C ALA A 670 1.85 27.97 -8.03
N LEU A 671 1.63 27.60 -6.76
CA LEU A 671 0.49 26.77 -6.34
C LEU A 671 -0.89 27.32 -6.74
N PRO A 672 -1.22 28.63 -6.58
CA PRO A 672 -2.51 29.16 -7.00
C PRO A 672 -2.76 29.09 -8.51
N SER A 673 -1.69 29.05 -9.33
CA SER A 673 -1.78 28.89 -10.80
C SER A 673 -2.01 27.46 -11.27
N GLY A 674 -1.93 26.45 -10.39
CA GLY A 674 -2.04 25.04 -10.78
C GLY A 674 -0.71 24.30 -10.97
N SER A 675 0.43 24.93 -10.65
CA SER A 675 1.77 24.34 -10.78
C SER A 675 2.37 24.03 -9.40
N ASP A 676 2.87 22.81 -9.21
CA ASP A 676 3.57 22.42 -7.97
C ASP A 676 5.03 22.07 -8.30
N LEU A 677 5.92 23.00 -7.98
CA LEU A 677 7.35 22.90 -8.31
C LEU A 677 8.13 21.97 -7.36
N LEU A 678 7.52 21.46 -6.28
CA LEU A 678 8.19 20.54 -5.34
C LEU A 678 8.11 19.07 -5.80
N LYS A 679 8.33 18.84 -7.10
CA LYS A 679 8.40 17.51 -7.71
C LYS A 679 9.71 17.32 -8.46
N ASN A 680 10.07 16.05 -8.67
CA ASN A 680 11.26 15.72 -9.43
C ASN A 680 11.16 16.25 -10.87
N TRP A 681 12.28 16.65 -11.45
CA TRP A 681 12.37 17.15 -12.84
C TRP A 681 11.65 16.26 -13.88
N ASP A 682 11.77 14.94 -13.77
CA ASP A 682 11.12 14.00 -14.69
C ASP A 682 9.58 13.93 -14.52
N HIS A 683 9.04 14.69 -13.55
CA HIS A 683 7.61 14.89 -13.26
C HIS A 683 7.16 16.36 -13.41
N LEU A 684 8.07 17.28 -13.73
CA LEU A 684 7.72 18.62 -14.21
C LEU A 684 7.24 18.54 -15.67
N THR A 685 6.15 19.26 -15.98
CA THR A 685 5.75 19.58 -17.36
C THR A 685 6.76 20.52 -18.03
N VAL A 686 6.63 20.80 -19.33
CA VAL A 686 7.55 21.72 -20.05
C VAL A 686 7.49 23.11 -19.40
N ASP A 687 6.29 23.69 -19.30
CA ASP A 687 6.04 25.00 -18.72
C ASP A 687 6.54 25.12 -17.26
N GLU A 688 6.54 24.02 -16.50
CA GLU A 688 7.06 24.00 -15.12
C GLU A 688 8.59 23.86 -15.04
N ARG A 689 9.27 23.35 -16.08
CA ARG A 689 10.74 23.33 -16.17
C ARG A 689 11.28 24.73 -16.44
N ASP A 690 10.56 25.51 -17.25
CA ASP A 690 10.85 26.93 -17.48
C ASP A 690 10.62 27.80 -16.20
N MET A 691 10.09 27.23 -15.12
CA MET A 691 9.92 27.87 -13.80
C MET A 691 10.98 27.46 -12.75
N VAL A 692 11.97 26.62 -13.09
CA VAL A 692 13.01 26.17 -12.14
C VAL A 692 14.43 26.32 -12.69
N ASP A 693 15.19 27.25 -12.13
CA ASP A 693 16.53 27.66 -12.60
C ASP A 693 17.65 26.59 -12.45
N ASN A 694 17.34 25.38 -11.96
CA ASN A 694 18.34 24.35 -11.65
C ASN A 694 17.79 22.92 -11.87
N GLU A 695 18.14 22.29 -13.00
CA GLU A 695 17.81 20.90 -13.32
C GLU A 695 18.40 19.91 -12.30
N ASP A 696 19.66 20.08 -11.88
CA ASP A 696 20.32 19.20 -10.90
C ASP A 696 19.59 19.23 -9.54
N GLY A 697 19.19 20.41 -9.08
CA GLY A 697 18.38 20.62 -7.88
C GLY A 697 16.99 19.99 -8.02
N ALA A 698 16.30 20.24 -9.13
CA ALA A 698 15.00 19.62 -9.41
C ALA A 698 15.08 18.08 -9.56
N ARG A 699 16.22 17.54 -10.02
CA ARG A 699 16.49 16.09 -10.03
C ARG A 699 16.80 15.53 -8.64
N ALA A 700 17.30 16.35 -7.72
CA ALA A 700 17.52 15.98 -6.32
C ALA A 700 16.22 15.97 -5.48
N VAL A 701 15.16 16.68 -5.91
CA VAL A 701 13.80 16.53 -5.33
C VAL A 701 13.34 15.09 -5.52
N HIS A 702 13.00 14.39 -4.43
CA HIS A 702 12.64 12.98 -4.49
C HIS A 702 11.30 12.77 -5.23
N LYS A 703 11.27 11.80 -6.17
CA LYS A 703 10.13 11.55 -7.07
C LYS A 703 8.74 11.41 -6.43
N SER A 704 8.66 11.00 -5.17
CA SER A 704 7.36 10.90 -4.46
C SER A 704 6.80 12.24 -3.97
N LEU A 705 7.57 13.34 -3.98
CA LEU A 705 7.13 14.60 -3.35
C LEU A 705 6.04 15.36 -4.13
N GLY A 706 5.86 15.09 -5.43
CA GLY A 706 4.81 15.74 -6.22
C GLY A 706 4.34 15.02 -7.49
N ALA A 707 4.41 13.68 -7.53
CA ALA A 707 4.01 12.88 -8.71
C ALA A 707 2.66 12.15 -8.58
N LEU A 708 2.05 12.15 -7.39
CA LEU A 708 1.03 11.16 -7.00
C LEU A 708 -0.33 11.78 -6.62
N GLY A 709 -0.63 12.98 -7.12
CA GLY A 709 -1.93 13.63 -7.00
C GLY A 709 -3.00 13.11 -7.97
N ALA A 710 -2.62 12.50 -9.10
CA ALA A 710 -3.54 12.03 -10.14
C ALA A 710 -4.34 10.76 -9.77
N GLU A 711 -3.91 10.02 -8.74
CA GLU A 711 -4.71 8.95 -8.13
C GLU A 711 -5.70 9.55 -7.13
N GLN A 712 -6.93 9.77 -7.59
CA GLN A 712 -8.04 10.33 -6.81
C GLN A 712 -8.27 9.63 -5.45
N ASN A 713 -7.69 10.14 -4.37
CA ASN A 713 -7.90 9.59 -3.02
C ASN A 713 -9.13 10.25 -2.37
N LEU A 714 -10.30 9.69 -2.68
CA LEU A 714 -11.61 10.32 -2.45
C LEU A 714 -12.19 10.02 -1.06
N VAL A 715 -12.66 11.06 -0.36
CA VAL A 715 -13.13 10.95 1.04
C VAL A 715 -14.62 11.26 1.21
N GLY A 716 -15.42 10.24 1.52
CA GLY A 716 -16.81 10.41 1.95
C GLY A 716 -17.85 10.03 0.89
N PRO A 717 -19.13 10.38 1.15
CA PRO A 717 -20.27 9.84 0.39
C PRO A 717 -20.15 10.09 -1.12
N ARG A 718 -20.54 9.08 -1.91
CA ARG A 718 -20.62 9.18 -3.38
C ARG A 718 -21.45 10.41 -3.77
N GLY A 719 -20.93 11.22 -4.68
CA GLY A 719 -21.50 12.52 -5.06
C GLY A 719 -20.94 13.73 -4.28
N ASN A 720 -20.12 13.54 -3.23
CA ASN A 720 -19.40 14.61 -2.52
C ASN A 720 -17.91 14.26 -2.38
N GLN A 721 -17.33 13.76 -3.47
CA GLN A 721 -16.04 13.09 -3.53
C GLN A 721 -14.93 14.01 -4.08
N GLU A 722 -14.80 15.20 -3.52
CA GLU A 722 -13.81 16.22 -3.93
C GLU A 722 -13.04 16.78 -2.72
N ALA A 723 -13.12 16.12 -1.57
CA ALA A 723 -12.37 16.51 -0.37
C ALA A 723 -10.91 16.03 -0.45
N VAL A 724 -9.95 16.97 -0.34
CA VAL A 724 -8.51 16.67 -0.26
C VAL A 724 -8.19 15.76 0.94
N VAL A 725 -7.43 14.69 0.69
CA VAL A 725 -6.75 13.92 1.74
C VAL A 725 -5.42 14.57 2.13
N ALA A 726 -5.08 14.44 3.40
CA ALA A 726 -3.71 14.17 3.75
C ALA A 726 -3.49 12.67 3.93
N GLU A 727 -2.47 12.16 3.25
CA GLU A 727 -1.86 10.87 3.50
C GLU A 727 -0.93 11.03 4.71
N LEU A 728 -1.26 10.43 5.85
CA LEU A 728 -0.29 10.25 6.92
C LEU A 728 0.50 8.97 6.65
N ARG A 729 1.79 9.01 6.97
CA ARG A 729 2.76 7.91 6.87
C ARG A 729 3.63 7.86 8.13
N ARG A 730 4.44 6.80 8.22
CA ARG A 730 5.39 6.53 9.32
C ARG A 730 4.70 6.18 10.64
N MET A 731 4.86 4.93 11.07
CA MET A 731 4.90 4.61 12.50
C MET A 731 6.38 4.38 12.86
N LYS A 732 6.71 4.30 14.15
CA LYS A 732 8.09 4.08 14.61
C LYS A 732 8.20 2.81 15.46
N ASP A 733 9.45 2.39 15.63
CA ASP A 733 9.93 1.34 16.53
C ASP A 733 9.57 -0.08 16.11
N ASN A 734 10.37 -1.06 16.57
CA ASN A 734 10.32 -2.43 16.08
C ASN A 734 9.12 -3.19 16.69
N VAL A 735 7.98 -3.20 16.00
CA VAL A 735 6.74 -3.84 16.44
C VAL A 735 6.81 -5.36 16.23
N PRO A 736 6.55 -6.21 17.25
CA PRO A 736 6.54 -7.66 17.09
C PRO A 736 5.36 -8.19 16.26
N THR A 737 5.57 -9.31 15.55
CA THR A 737 4.59 -10.02 14.70
C THR A 737 3.17 -10.10 15.30
N ALA A 738 3.05 -10.42 16.60
CA ALA A 738 1.77 -10.60 17.29
C ALA A 738 0.93 -9.32 17.44
N ASN A 739 1.52 -8.14 17.26
CA ASN A 739 0.85 -6.84 17.45
C ASN A 739 0.35 -6.21 16.14
N LEU A 740 0.84 -6.63 14.96
CA LEU A 740 0.55 -6.00 13.66
C LEU A 740 -0.96 -5.90 13.37
N LYS A 741 -1.72 -6.98 13.58
CA LYS A 741 -3.19 -6.98 13.45
C LYS A 741 -3.88 -5.99 14.40
N GLN A 742 -3.35 -5.86 15.62
CA GLN A 742 -3.93 -5.01 16.67
C GLN A 742 -3.72 -3.53 16.34
N LEU A 743 -2.51 -3.21 15.84
CA LEU A 743 -2.12 -1.93 15.29
C LEU A 743 -3.00 -1.55 14.09
N ALA A 744 -3.03 -2.38 13.05
CA ALA A 744 -3.78 -2.11 11.82
C ALA A 744 -5.29 -1.90 12.05
N VAL A 745 -5.92 -2.70 12.91
CA VAL A 745 -7.33 -2.52 13.30
C VAL A 745 -7.57 -1.18 14.02
N ALA A 746 -6.63 -0.74 14.87
CA ALA A 746 -6.73 0.54 15.56
C ALA A 746 -6.53 1.74 14.62
N VAL A 747 -5.53 1.66 13.72
CA VAL A 747 -5.28 2.65 12.65
C VAL A 747 -6.51 2.79 11.76
N PHE A 748 -7.05 1.69 11.24
CA PHE A 748 -8.28 1.69 10.43
C PHE A 748 -9.47 2.31 11.19
N SER A 749 -9.66 1.91 12.46
CA SER A 749 -10.75 2.44 13.30
C SER A 749 -10.66 3.95 13.50
N LEU A 750 -9.46 4.51 13.58
CA LEU A 750 -9.22 5.95 13.72
C LEU A 750 -9.63 6.70 12.45
N VAL A 751 -9.23 6.20 11.29
CA VAL A 751 -9.59 6.72 9.96
C VAL A 751 -11.09 6.71 9.73
N GLU A 752 -11.76 5.60 10.03
CA GLU A 752 -13.22 5.50 9.88
C GLU A 752 -13.96 6.52 10.77
N GLN A 753 -13.56 6.68 12.04
CA GLN A 753 -14.15 7.69 12.95
C GLN A 753 -13.95 9.12 12.44
N LEU A 754 -12.72 9.48 12.02
CA LEU A 754 -12.37 10.80 11.48
C LEU A 754 -13.22 11.18 10.27
N ASN A 755 -13.24 10.28 9.28
CA ASN A 755 -13.85 10.53 7.98
C ASN A 755 -15.38 10.38 8.03
N ALA A 756 -15.93 9.60 8.97
CA ALA A 756 -17.36 9.60 9.34
C ALA A 756 -17.77 10.83 10.19
N GLN A 757 -16.90 11.84 10.27
CA GLN A 757 -17.04 13.09 11.02
C GLN A 757 -17.20 12.97 12.54
N GLN A 758 -17.01 11.79 13.13
CA GLN A 758 -17.21 11.55 14.55
C GLN A 758 -16.21 12.36 15.39
N THR A 759 -16.63 12.80 16.56
CA THR A 759 -15.72 13.45 17.51
C THR A 759 -14.80 12.41 18.11
N LEU A 760 -13.51 12.48 17.80
CA LEU A 760 -12.48 11.76 18.55
C LEU A 760 -12.60 12.18 20.03
N ARG A 761 -12.95 11.21 20.88
CA ARG A 761 -13.08 11.42 22.32
C ARG A 761 -11.80 10.95 23.01
N TYR A 762 -11.38 11.72 24.00
CA TYR A 762 -10.07 11.58 24.60
C TYR A 762 -10.09 12.03 26.07
N GLU A 763 -9.25 11.45 26.93
CA GLU A 763 -9.04 11.93 28.31
C GLU A 763 -7.97 13.03 28.31
N SER A 764 -7.97 13.93 29.29
CA SER A 764 -6.84 14.86 29.46
C SER A 764 -5.72 14.13 30.18
N ARG A 765 -4.49 14.32 29.71
CA ARG A 765 -3.34 14.32 30.61
C ARG A 765 -3.30 15.65 31.39
#